data_AF-A0A814CHY5-F1
#
_entry.id   AF-A0A814CHY5-F1
#
_cell.length_a   1.000
_cell.length_b   1.000
_cell.length_c   1.000
_cell.angle_alpha   90.00
_cell.angle_beta   90.00
_cell.angle_gamma   90.00
#
_symmetry.space_group_name_H-M   'P 1'
#
loop_
_entity.id
_entity.type
_entity.pdbx_description
1 polymer ?
#
loop_
_entity_poly.entity_id
_entity_poly.type
_entity_poly.pdbx_seq_one_letter_code
_entity_poly.pdbx_strand_id
1 'polypeptide(L)'
;MRRSRPRFPPWRQNRPPYQQSYRPSSASQSQQQFQQRQLHDVFDFVNLPEAFPSIKQAIEDPTLTPSIMERNQQVTPAPADLFTLMNFASRIRQKIDTLVLAPNSFTACQVNEVREVGSYKHNTIIKPPVGSQIPLSYDLVVVLKTLPTREAVDQLGNRIKQDLLSENQPNEAEVLSVCSTDYGLSIENGQMAVHILVTTIPMNLNSLDPSIHLSRQICKRNLNAIKHAKWVDEACSHPSTKLLVRLLKDLRQRFNGLEPLNTWLINLLAHHCVTNNNNSSEQLPPSYALKRALQLLSSGLFLPGSSGLYDPFNDSHTNSRSQPIMTLEEQDRLCSTSQTLLRALAIHPRYVLGLEDGPDIFAGPCQLNGIAFVPNEPVISKDESNSHMSSDTQQQATCVEIPMSENENVISSSIGEYRFQPIDKQFESIDGKQNRDLWVKWGMRGKIRANMYIFDQPFQEYNVRKFIFDFFQDPNVLNTLKMFSKAGEWQILNQSVHDVRIEQLQTNVLSLEFFDRLFNNQIVREQSGHIKKCIEEYKDEFIVDDELRKALLMDEFETYDIFSDNDRKEFIFHLFKHFCLGGQVCQYEDAVQPYLDVTKSVYKDLISVQKDAETQTIHVVSPVFKIEALNDKGKKFYPSRTAFEQDFAYMIIDPIKRHVIILSNFYEGPSFFE
;
A
#
# COMPACT_ATOMS: atom_id res chain seq x y z
N MET A 1 -85.60 -2.83 -25.20
CA MET A 1 -85.72 -3.03 -23.74
C MET A 1 -84.30 -2.96 -23.15
N ARG A 2 -83.69 -1.81 -22.85
CA ARG A 2 -83.88 -0.92 -21.69
C ARG A 2 -84.22 -1.67 -20.39
N ARG A 3 -83.22 -1.94 -19.55
CA ARG A 3 -83.30 -1.82 -18.07
C ARG A 3 -81.92 -1.49 -17.48
N SER A 4 -81.76 -0.21 -17.19
CA SER A 4 -80.72 0.44 -16.40
C SER A 4 -81.13 0.44 -14.92
N ARG A 5 -80.14 0.30 -14.02
CA ARG A 5 -80.27 0.42 -12.57
C ARG A 5 -80.00 1.86 -12.07
N PRO A 6 -80.51 2.24 -10.89
CA PRO A 6 -80.84 3.62 -10.55
C PRO A 6 -79.74 4.39 -9.80
N ARG A 7 -79.86 5.73 -9.84
CA ARG A 7 -79.04 6.76 -9.20
C ARG A 7 -79.54 7.12 -7.80
N PHE A 8 -78.61 7.49 -6.91
CA PHE A 8 -78.78 8.37 -5.73
C PHE A 8 -77.57 9.34 -5.66
N PRO A 9 -77.64 10.47 -4.91
CA PRO A 9 -77.25 11.81 -5.36
C PRO A 9 -75.85 12.28 -4.89
N PRO A 10 -75.33 13.43 -5.38
CA PRO A 10 -73.95 13.86 -5.19
C PRO A 10 -73.78 14.78 -3.98
N TRP A 11 -72.73 14.56 -3.19
CA TRP A 11 -72.29 15.50 -2.14
C TRP A 11 -71.00 16.23 -2.57
N ARG A 12 -71.12 17.54 -2.81
CA ARG A 12 -70.07 18.58 -2.72
C ARG A 12 -69.97 18.99 -1.23
N GLN A 13 -68.91 19.56 -0.63
CA GLN A 13 -67.83 20.44 -1.10
C GLN A 13 -66.80 20.58 0.05
N ASN A 14 -65.49 20.55 -0.24
CA ASN A 14 -64.46 21.42 0.35
C ASN A 14 -63.08 21.05 -0.23
N ARG A 15 -62.71 21.71 -1.33
CA ARG A 15 -61.31 21.85 -1.77
C ARG A 15 -61.13 23.32 -2.16
N PRO A 16 -60.17 24.06 -1.59
CA PRO A 16 -59.76 25.33 -2.15
C PRO A 16 -58.96 25.11 -3.45
N PRO A 17 -59.14 25.95 -4.49
CA PRO A 17 -58.43 25.88 -5.77
C PRO A 17 -57.36 26.97 -5.97
N TYR A 18 -56.45 26.70 -6.92
CA TYR A 18 -55.68 27.62 -7.80
C TYR A 18 -54.63 28.62 -7.27
N GLN A 19 -53.38 28.47 -7.73
CA GLN A 19 -52.68 29.41 -8.65
C GLN A 19 -51.37 28.76 -9.16
N GLN A 20 -51.33 28.36 -10.43
CA GLN A 20 -50.55 28.95 -11.53
C GLN A 20 -49.03 28.71 -11.48
N SER A 21 -48.58 28.07 -12.55
CA SER A 21 -47.22 27.68 -12.92
C SER A 21 -46.23 28.84 -13.01
N TYR A 22 -45.12 28.71 -12.30
CA TYR A 22 -43.81 29.23 -12.72
C TYR A 22 -42.84 28.04 -12.81
N ARG A 23 -42.21 27.87 -13.98
CA ARG A 23 -41.11 26.91 -14.19
C ARG A 23 -39.90 27.34 -13.34
N PRO A 24 -39.29 26.44 -12.56
CA PRO A 24 -37.88 26.57 -12.22
C PRO A 24 -37.04 25.95 -13.34
N SER A 25 -36.04 26.71 -13.76
CA SER A 25 -34.98 26.31 -14.68
C SER A 25 -34.25 25.06 -14.22
N SER A 26 -33.81 24.28 -15.20
CA SER A 26 -32.91 23.14 -15.13
C SER A 26 -31.73 23.32 -14.18
N ALA A 27 -31.71 22.53 -13.11
CA ALA A 27 -30.51 21.98 -12.47
C ALA A 27 -30.96 20.88 -11.49
N SER A 28 -31.13 19.66 -12.00
CA SER A 28 -31.49 18.49 -11.20
C SER A 28 -30.30 17.54 -11.11
N GLN A 29 -30.09 17.02 -9.89
CA GLN A 29 -29.35 15.79 -9.52
C GLN A 29 -27.82 15.94 -9.50
N SER A 30 -27.11 15.70 -8.40
CA SER A 30 -27.18 14.48 -7.58
C SER A 30 -26.59 14.72 -6.17
N GLN A 31 -27.40 14.51 -5.13
CA GLN A 31 -26.91 14.24 -3.78
C GLN A 31 -26.69 12.73 -3.70
N GLN A 32 -25.45 12.26 -3.86
CA GLN A 32 -25.08 10.90 -3.50
C GLN A 32 -24.73 10.86 -2.00
N GLN A 33 -25.47 10.03 -1.26
CA GLN A 33 -25.12 9.63 0.10
C GLN A 33 -23.77 8.92 0.06
N PHE A 34 -22.75 9.48 0.72
CA PHE A 34 -21.47 8.79 0.96
C PHE A 34 -21.71 7.63 1.95
N GLN A 35 -21.99 6.43 1.43
CA GLN A 35 -21.79 5.20 2.18
C GLN A 35 -20.30 4.88 2.20
N GLN A 36 -19.72 4.69 3.39
CA GLN A 36 -18.41 4.05 3.57
C GLN A 36 -18.38 2.77 2.72
N ARG A 37 -17.51 2.72 1.71
CA ARG A 37 -17.33 1.50 0.90
C ARG A 37 -16.60 0.48 1.74
N GLN A 38 -17.35 -0.37 2.45
CA GLN A 38 -16.82 -1.60 3.02
C GLN A 38 -16.11 -2.38 1.91
N LEU A 39 -14.93 -2.91 2.21
CA LEU A 39 -14.29 -3.88 1.33
C LEU A 39 -15.27 -5.02 1.10
N HIS A 40 -15.44 -5.40 -0.16
CA HIS A 40 -16.34 -6.48 -0.53
C HIS A 40 -15.53 -7.64 -1.08
N ASP A 41 -15.92 -8.85 -0.68
CA ASP A 41 -15.46 -10.05 -1.36
C ASP A 41 -16.08 -10.11 -2.75
N VAL A 42 -15.26 -10.47 -3.73
CA VAL A 42 -15.76 -10.65 -5.09
C VAL A 42 -16.59 -11.91 -5.19
N PHE A 43 -17.54 -11.87 -6.12
CA PHE A 43 -18.40 -13.02 -6.38
C PHE A 43 -17.57 -14.24 -6.82
N ASP A 44 -17.67 -15.33 -6.05
CA ASP A 44 -17.04 -16.61 -6.33
C ASP A 44 -18.09 -17.73 -6.35
N PHE A 45 -18.33 -18.26 -7.55
CA PHE A 45 -19.32 -19.31 -7.79
C PHE A 45 -19.02 -20.60 -7.00
N VAL A 46 -17.74 -20.92 -6.78
CA VAL A 46 -17.32 -22.16 -6.11
C VAL A 46 -17.64 -22.13 -4.62
N ASN A 47 -17.69 -20.94 -4.01
CA ASN A 47 -18.01 -20.78 -2.60
C ASN A 47 -19.53 -20.66 -2.34
N LEU A 48 -20.36 -20.58 -3.40
CA LEU A 48 -21.80 -20.38 -3.30
C LEU A 48 -22.65 -21.42 -4.08
N PRO A 49 -22.36 -22.73 -4.01
CA PRO A 49 -23.07 -23.73 -4.80
C PRO A 49 -24.56 -23.86 -4.43
N GLU A 50 -24.91 -23.64 -3.15
CA GLU A 50 -26.29 -23.70 -2.67
C GLU A 50 -27.16 -22.54 -3.17
N ALA A 51 -26.56 -21.37 -3.38
CA ALA A 51 -27.26 -20.20 -3.90
C ALA A 51 -27.53 -20.31 -5.42
N PHE A 52 -26.74 -21.12 -6.13
CA PHE A 52 -26.83 -21.32 -7.58
C PHE A 52 -26.92 -22.81 -7.97
N PRO A 53 -28.01 -23.50 -7.59
CA PRO A 53 -28.17 -24.91 -7.93
C PRO A 53 -28.29 -25.09 -9.46
N SER A 54 -27.51 -26.03 -10.00
CA SER A 54 -27.53 -26.34 -11.43
C SER A 54 -28.88 -26.97 -11.83
N ILE A 55 -29.62 -26.32 -12.74
CA ILE A 55 -30.92 -26.80 -13.25
C ILE A 55 -30.77 -28.08 -14.09
N LYS A 56 -29.63 -28.23 -14.76
CA LYS A 56 -29.20 -29.45 -15.46
C LYS A 56 -27.91 -29.92 -14.82
N GLN A 57 -27.61 -31.22 -14.83
CA GLN A 57 -26.26 -31.66 -14.49
C GLN A 57 -25.26 -30.85 -15.34
N ALA A 58 -24.27 -30.25 -14.68
CA ALA A 58 -23.22 -29.53 -15.37
C ALA A 58 -22.55 -30.53 -16.32
N ILE A 59 -22.83 -30.41 -17.62
CA ILE A 59 -22.13 -31.19 -18.63
C ILE A 59 -20.77 -30.53 -18.73
N GLU A 60 -19.80 -31.08 -18.01
CA GLU A 60 -18.41 -30.73 -18.22
C GLU A 60 -18.08 -30.95 -19.69
N ASP A 61 -17.38 -30.00 -20.30
CA ASP A 61 -16.77 -30.25 -21.60
C ASP A 61 -15.67 -31.30 -21.39
N PRO A 62 -15.88 -32.55 -21.83
CA PRO A 62 -14.92 -33.62 -21.58
C PRO A 62 -13.60 -33.37 -22.31
N THR A 63 -13.56 -32.42 -23.25
CA THR A 63 -12.39 -32.07 -24.05
C THR A 63 -11.50 -31.00 -23.40
N LEU A 64 -12.01 -30.25 -22.41
CA LEU A 64 -11.27 -29.15 -21.80
C LEU A 64 -10.06 -29.62 -20.99
N THR A 65 -10.23 -30.61 -20.12
CA THR A 65 -9.11 -31.15 -19.31
C THR A 65 -8.02 -31.77 -20.20
N PRO A 66 -8.33 -32.61 -21.21
CA PRO A 66 -7.33 -33.08 -22.18
C PRO A 66 -6.62 -31.94 -22.92
N SER A 67 -7.35 -30.91 -23.37
CA SER A 67 -6.77 -29.75 -24.06
C SER A 67 -5.83 -28.96 -23.13
N ILE A 68 -6.21 -28.80 -21.85
CA ILE A 68 -5.34 -28.20 -20.83
C ILE A 68 -4.03 -28.99 -20.69
N MET A 69 -4.11 -30.32 -20.63
CA MET A 69 -2.92 -31.18 -20.52
C MET A 69 -2.03 -31.09 -21.77
N GLU A 70 -2.64 -31.07 -22.95
CA GLU A 70 -1.97 -30.89 -24.24
C GLU A 70 -1.19 -29.56 -24.28
N ARG A 71 -1.85 -28.45 -23.94
CA ARG A 71 -1.19 -27.13 -23.90
C ARG A 71 -0.08 -27.09 -22.85
N ASN A 72 -0.33 -27.65 -21.67
CA ASN A 72 0.65 -27.72 -20.61
C ASN A 72 1.93 -28.45 -21.05
N GLN A 73 1.81 -29.52 -21.85
CA GLN A 73 2.95 -30.21 -22.43
C GLN A 73 3.69 -29.34 -23.48
N GLN A 74 2.95 -28.59 -24.32
CA GLN A 74 3.55 -27.69 -25.31
C GLN A 74 4.38 -26.56 -24.66
N VAL A 75 3.87 -25.96 -23.57
CA VAL A 75 4.53 -24.82 -22.90
C VAL A 75 5.64 -25.22 -21.94
N THR A 76 5.69 -26.49 -21.51
CA THR A 76 6.74 -26.95 -20.58
C THR A 76 8.04 -27.21 -21.35
N PRO A 77 9.20 -26.65 -20.91
CA PRO A 77 10.50 -26.93 -21.52
C PRO A 77 10.85 -28.42 -21.55
N ALA A 78 11.70 -28.85 -22.49
CA ALA A 78 12.10 -30.25 -22.56
C ALA A 78 12.95 -30.62 -21.32
N PRO A 79 12.84 -31.87 -20.80
CA PRO A 79 13.66 -32.30 -19.66
C PRO A 79 15.17 -32.15 -19.88
N ALA A 80 15.64 -32.30 -21.12
CA ALA A 80 17.06 -32.11 -21.47
C ALA A 80 17.51 -30.65 -21.32
N ASP A 81 16.67 -29.68 -21.69
CA ASP A 81 16.95 -28.25 -21.55
C ASP A 81 16.99 -27.87 -20.07
N LEU A 82 16.04 -28.39 -19.27
CA LEU A 82 15.99 -28.19 -17.82
C LEU A 82 17.23 -28.77 -17.13
N PHE A 83 17.68 -29.95 -17.54
CA PHE A 83 18.90 -30.56 -17.02
C PHE A 83 20.14 -29.73 -17.34
N THR A 84 20.24 -29.21 -18.57
CA THR A 84 21.35 -28.36 -18.99
C THR A 84 21.36 -27.03 -18.22
N LEU A 85 20.18 -26.41 -18.03
CA LEU A 85 20.02 -25.22 -17.19
C LEU A 85 20.42 -25.49 -15.74
N MET A 86 20.01 -26.62 -15.17
CA MET A 86 20.37 -27.02 -13.81
C MET A 86 21.88 -27.16 -13.66
N ASN A 87 22.55 -27.80 -14.61
CA ASN A 87 24.00 -27.98 -14.57
C ASN A 87 24.73 -26.64 -14.64
N PHE A 88 24.26 -25.74 -15.51
CA PHE A 88 24.80 -24.39 -15.62
C PHE A 88 24.64 -23.60 -14.30
N ALA A 89 23.43 -23.58 -13.74
CA ALA A 89 23.15 -22.92 -12.46
C ALA A 89 23.91 -23.55 -11.29
N SER A 90 24.07 -24.89 -11.28
CA SER A 90 24.80 -25.60 -10.22
C SER A 90 26.28 -25.24 -10.20
N ARG A 91 26.91 -25.04 -11.37
CA ARG A 91 28.30 -24.58 -11.46
C ARG A 91 28.46 -23.17 -10.90
N ILE A 92 27.57 -22.24 -11.27
CA ILE A 92 27.55 -20.88 -10.72
C ILE A 92 27.35 -20.91 -9.20
N ARG A 93 26.37 -21.70 -8.74
CA ARG A 93 26.09 -21.87 -7.31
C ARG A 93 27.30 -22.40 -6.55
N GLN A 94 28.02 -23.40 -7.08
CA GLN A 94 29.21 -23.95 -6.45
C GLN A 94 30.34 -22.90 -6.29
N LYS A 95 30.49 -21.98 -7.25
CA LYS A 95 31.43 -20.85 -7.12
C LYS A 95 31.01 -19.91 -5.99
N ILE A 96 29.73 -19.57 -5.91
CA ILE A 96 29.20 -18.73 -4.82
C ILE A 96 29.35 -19.43 -3.47
N ASP A 97 29.07 -20.73 -3.36
CA ASP A 97 29.24 -21.51 -2.13
C ASP A 97 30.71 -21.52 -1.67
N THR A 98 31.66 -21.55 -2.60
CA THR A 98 33.09 -21.42 -2.28
C THR A 98 33.40 -20.05 -1.65
N LEU A 99 32.79 -18.97 -2.14
CA LEU A 99 32.92 -17.63 -1.58
C LEU A 99 32.27 -17.52 -0.18
N VAL A 100 31.17 -18.24 0.06
CA VAL A 100 30.53 -18.33 1.40
C VAL A 100 31.45 -19.02 2.40
N LEU A 101 32.12 -20.10 2.00
CA LEU A 101 33.02 -20.88 2.87
C LEU A 101 34.37 -20.18 3.11
N ALA A 102 34.84 -19.36 2.15
CA ALA A 102 36.12 -18.67 2.22
C ALA A 102 35.96 -17.13 2.07
N PRO A 103 35.37 -16.43 3.06
CA PRO A 103 35.02 -15.01 2.94
C PRO A 103 36.21 -14.06 2.76
N ASN A 104 37.42 -14.48 3.16
CA ASN A 104 38.64 -13.67 3.00
C ASN A 104 39.26 -13.78 1.59
N SER A 105 38.75 -14.68 0.74
CA SER A 105 39.27 -14.88 -0.63
C SER A 105 38.79 -13.82 -1.63
N PHE A 106 37.81 -13.01 -1.23
CA PHE A 106 37.21 -11.95 -2.04
C PHE A 106 36.90 -10.74 -1.16
N THR A 107 37.53 -9.62 -1.45
CA THR A 107 37.50 -8.43 -0.59
C THR A 107 36.34 -7.47 -0.90
N ALA A 108 35.72 -7.57 -2.08
CA ALA A 108 34.69 -6.62 -2.51
C ALA A 108 33.37 -6.77 -1.75
N CYS A 109 32.96 -8.00 -1.43
CA CYS A 109 31.82 -8.28 -0.57
C CYS A 109 31.96 -9.63 0.13
N GLN A 110 31.28 -9.77 1.27
CA GLN A 110 31.16 -11.04 1.98
C GLN A 110 29.79 -11.64 1.75
N VAL A 111 29.75 -12.84 1.16
CA VAL A 111 28.50 -13.57 0.94
C VAL A 111 28.10 -14.31 2.22
N ASN A 112 26.84 -14.18 2.62
CA ASN A 112 26.26 -14.86 3.77
C ASN A 112 25.67 -16.23 3.40
N GLU A 113 24.78 -16.25 2.41
CA GLU A 113 24.12 -17.46 1.93
C GLU A 113 23.61 -17.28 0.50
N VAL A 114 23.32 -18.40 -0.15
CA VAL A 114 22.66 -18.47 -1.47
C VAL A 114 21.41 -19.36 -1.39
N ARG A 115 20.32 -18.92 -2.03
CA ARG A 115 19.04 -19.62 -2.04
C ARG A 115 18.50 -19.73 -3.47
N GLU A 116 18.03 -20.92 -3.84
CA GLU A 116 17.31 -21.13 -5.11
C GLU A 116 15.88 -20.61 -4.99
N VAL A 117 15.45 -19.79 -5.95
CA VAL A 117 14.09 -19.23 -6.00
C VAL A 117 13.54 -19.30 -7.42
N GLY A 118 12.36 -18.73 -7.62
CA GLY A 118 11.81 -18.50 -8.94
C GLY A 118 11.19 -19.74 -9.60
N SER A 119 10.88 -19.60 -10.89
CA SER A 119 10.01 -20.53 -11.61
C SER A 119 10.62 -21.93 -11.77
N TYR A 120 11.95 -22.00 -11.93
CA TYR A 120 12.67 -23.29 -12.00
C TYR A 120 12.50 -24.07 -10.70
N LYS A 121 12.80 -23.44 -9.54
CA LYS A 121 12.71 -24.05 -8.21
C LYS A 121 11.32 -24.66 -7.97
N HIS A 122 10.28 -23.96 -8.40
CA HIS A 122 8.88 -24.36 -8.19
C HIS A 122 8.34 -25.36 -9.22
N ASN A 123 9.14 -25.75 -10.23
CA ASN A 123 8.69 -26.53 -11.38
C ASN A 123 7.52 -25.88 -12.13
N THR A 124 7.56 -24.55 -12.28
CA THR A 124 6.55 -23.74 -12.97
C THR A 124 7.16 -22.89 -14.10
N ILE A 125 8.34 -23.27 -14.59
CA ILE A 125 9.00 -22.67 -15.74
C ILE A 125 8.24 -23.01 -17.03
N ILE A 126 8.14 -22.05 -17.94
CA ILE A 126 7.54 -22.19 -19.27
C ILE A 126 8.58 -21.88 -20.34
N LYS A 127 8.38 -22.38 -21.55
CA LYS A 127 9.23 -22.06 -22.71
C LYS A 127 9.14 -20.57 -23.01
N PRO A 128 10.26 -19.93 -23.36
CA PRO A 128 10.24 -18.56 -23.86
C PRO A 128 9.42 -18.48 -25.15
N PRO A 129 8.86 -17.29 -25.49
CA PRO A 129 8.14 -17.09 -26.73
C PRO A 129 8.98 -17.49 -27.95
N VAL A 130 8.37 -18.20 -28.90
CA VAL A 130 9.03 -18.59 -30.14
C VAL A 130 9.47 -17.33 -30.90
N GLY A 131 10.76 -17.24 -31.24
CA GLY A 131 11.35 -16.07 -31.90
C GLY A 131 11.76 -14.93 -30.96
N SER A 132 11.53 -15.05 -29.64
CA SER A 132 12.11 -14.13 -28.67
C SER A 132 13.57 -14.48 -28.37
N GLN A 133 14.39 -13.48 -28.06
CA GLN A 133 15.76 -13.66 -27.59
C GLN A 133 15.82 -13.89 -26.06
N ILE A 134 14.70 -14.25 -25.43
CA ILE A 134 14.62 -14.44 -23.98
C ILE A 134 15.19 -15.82 -23.66
N PRO A 135 16.29 -15.92 -22.90
CA PRO A 135 16.88 -17.20 -22.54
C PRO A 135 16.04 -17.93 -21.49
N LEU A 136 16.24 -19.25 -21.38
CA LEU A 136 15.66 -20.03 -20.29
C LEU A 136 16.36 -19.64 -18.98
N SER A 137 15.60 -19.18 -17.98
CA SER A 137 16.16 -18.55 -16.78
C SER A 137 16.13 -19.42 -15.52
N TYR A 138 17.14 -19.23 -14.68
CA TYR A 138 17.26 -19.80 -13.34
C TYR A 138 17.53 -18.68 -12.34
N ASP A 139 16.81 -18.64 -11.22
CA ASP A 139 16.93 -17.56 -10.24
C ASP A 139 17.63 -18.02 -8.95
N LEU A 140 18.66 -17.28 -8.55
CA LEU A 140 19.38 -17.43 -7.28
C LEU A 140 19.31 -16.13 -6.50
N VAL A 141 18.98 -16.18 -5.21
CA VAL A 141 19.13 -15.03 -4.30
C VAL A 141 20.45 -15.17 -3.55
N VAL A 142 21.27 -14.13 -3.60
CA VAL A 142 22.53 -14.05 -2.86
C VAL A 142 22.39 -13.00 -1.76
N VAL A 143 22.52 -13.43 -0.51
CA VAL A 143 22.43 -12.55 0.66
C VAL A 143 23.85 -12.18 1.09
N LEU A 144 24.17 -10.89 1.09
CA LEU A 144 25.46 -10.36 1.53
C LEU A 144 25.44 -10.03 3.03
N LYS A 145 26.59 -10.22 3.70
CA LYS A 145 26.85 -9.69 5.05
C LYS A 145 27.19 -8.21 5.02
N THR A 146 27.79 -7.75 3.92
CA THR A 146 28.15 -6.35 3.66
C THR A 146 27.00 -5.60 2.99
N LEU A 147 27.11 -4.28 2.91
CA LEU A 147 26.18 -3.46 2.12
C LEU A 147 26.37 -3.76 0.62
N PRO A 148 25.28 -3.89 -0.16
CA PRO A 148 25.34 -4.27 -1.57
C PRO A 148 25.64 -3.04 -2.44
N THR A 149 26.92 -2.67 -2.57
CA THR A 149 27.34 -1.60 -3.49
C THR A 149 27.29 -2.10 -4.94
N ARG A 150 27.01 -1.20 -5.89
CA ARG A 150 26.99 -1.57 -7.33
C ARG A 150 28.34 -2.12 -7.79
N GLU A 151 29.44 -1.54 -7.32
CA GLU A 151 30.79 -1.99 -7.66
C GLU A 151 31.08 -3.39 -7.10
N ALA A 152 30.60 -3.70 -5.89
CA ALA A 152 30.78 -5.02 -5.29
C ALA A 152 30.00 -6.10 -6.04
N VAL A 153 28.79 -5.75 -6.51
CA VAL A 153 27.97 -6.62 -7.37
C VAL A 153 28.69 -6.89 -8.68
N ASP A 154 29.20 -5.87 -9.37
CA ASP A 154 29.96 -6.04 -10.62
C ASP A 154 31.21 -6.91 -10.44
N GLN A 155 31.95 -6.68 -9.35
CA GLN A 155 33.14 -7.47 -9.02
C GLN A 155 32.79 -8.91 -8.70
N LEU A 156 31.65 -9.17 -8.03
CA LEU A 156 31.16 -10.52 -7.78
C LEU A 156 30.86 -11.25 -9.09
N GLY A 157 30.17 -10.59 -10.03
CA GLY A 157 29.89 -11.15 -11.35
C GLY A 157 31.16 -11.46 -12.15
N ASN A 158 32.12 -10.53 -12.15
CA ASN A 158 33.41 -10.72 -12.82
C ASN A 158 34.23 -11.85 -12.19
N ARG A 159 34.20 -11.97 -10.86
CA ARG A 159 34.86 -13.08 -10.16
C ARG A 159 34.26 -14.42 -10.54
N ILE A 160 32.93 -14.54 -10.55
CA ILE A 160 32.24 -15.77 -10.97
C ILE A 160 32.61 -16.10 -12.42
N LYS A 161 32.62 -15.11 -13.33
CA LYS A 161 33.04 -15.31 -14.72
C LYS A 161 34.47 -15.85 -14.82
N GLN A 162 35.43 -15.25 -14.11
CA GLN A 162 36.82 -15.70 -14.09
C GLN A 162 36.95 -17.14 -13.56
N ASP A 163 36.24 -17.45 -12.48
CA ASP A 163 36.26 -18.79 -11.87
C ASP A 163 35.65 -19.85 -12.80
N LEU A 164 34.63 -19.50 -13.61
CA LEU A 164 34.06 -20.37 -14.64
C LEU A 164 35.01 -20.56 -15.84
N LEU A 165 35.65 -19.49 -16.29
CA LEU A 165 36.62 -19.55 -17.40
C LEU A 165 37.87 -20.39 -17.04
N SER A 166 38.24 -20.42 -15.76
CA SER A 166 39.38 -21.22 -15.28
C SER A 166 39.17 -22.74 -15.37
N GLU A 167 37.96 -23.23 -15.64
CA GLU A 167 37.62 -24.66 -15.68
C GLU A 167 38.03 -25.39 -16.97
N ASN A 168 38.83 -24.77 -17.86
CA ASN A 168 39.39 -25.40 -19.07
C ASN A 168 38.36 -26.18 -19.94
N GLN A 169 37.22 -25.55 -20.28
CA GLN A 169 36.35 -26.04 -21.33
C GLN A 169 36.49 -25.18 -22.61
N PRO A 170 36.98 -25.74 -23.73
CA PRO A 170 37.39 -24.95 -24.90
C PRO A 170 36.23 -24.31 -25.70
N ASN A 171 34.96 -24.60 -25.39
CA ASN A 171 33.79 -24.09 -26.15
C ASN A 171 32.87 -23.13 -25.37
N GLU A 172 33.00 -22.97 -24.04
CA GLU A 172 32.09 -22.12 -23.24
C GLU A 172 32.60 -20.68 -23.04
N ALA A 173 33.90 -20.46 -23.20
CA ALA A 173 34.55 -19.18 -22.91
C ALA A 173 34.10 -18.03 -23.83
N GLU A 174 33.68 -18.33 -25.06
CA GLU A 174 33.31 -17.32 -26.07
C GLU A 174 31.88 -16.77 -25.91
N VAL A 175 31.00 -17.40 -25.13
CA VAL A 175 29.56 -17.04 -25.07
C VAL A 175 29.10 -16.56 -23.68
N LEU A 176 29.98 -16.60 -22.66
CA LEU A 176 29.62 -16.16 -21.31
C LEU A 176 29.63 -14.63 -21.16
N SER A 177 28.44 -14.05 -21.09
CA SER A 177 28.23 -12.64 -20.74
C SER A 177 27.83 -12.51 -19.26
N VAL A 178 28.30 -11.43 -18.63
CA VAL A 178 27.83 -11.01 -17.31
C VAL A 178 27.28 -9.60 -17.49
N CYS A 179 26.03 -9.43 -17.11
CA CYS A 179 25.30 -8.18 -17.22
C CYS A 179 24.88 -7.75 -15.81
N SER A 180 25.28 -6.55 -15.40
CA SER A 180 24.80 -5.93 -14.17
C SER A 180 23.39 -5.40 -14.40
N THR A 181 22.49 -5.70 -13.49
CA THR A 181 21.07 -5.34 -13.58
C THR A 181 20.63 -4.65 -12.30
N ASP A 182 19.47 -4.00 -12.33
CA ASP A 182 18.95 -3.29 -11.15
C ASP A 182 18.77 -4.24 -9.95
N TYR A 183 18.47 -5.52 -10.21
CA TYR A 183 18.27 -6.54 -9.18
C TYR A 183 19.54 -7.25 -8.72
N GLY A 184 20.69 -7.03 -9.37
CA GLY A 184 21.93 -7.74 -9.11
C GLY A 184 22.70 -8.03 -10.39
N LEU A 185 22.76 -9.30 -10.79
CA LEU A 185 23.54 -9.76 -11.95
C LEU A 185 22.74 -10.76 -12.79
N SER A 186 23.01 -10.81 -14.09
CA SER A 186 22.60 -11.88 -14.99
C SER A 186 23.86 -12.50 -15.62
N ILE A 187 24.00 -13.81 -15.54
CA ILE A 187 25.07 -14.56 -16.21
C ILE A 187 24.44 -15.40 -17.31
N GLU A 188 24.83 -15.16 -18.56
CA GLU A 188 24.17 -15.75 -19.72
C GLU A 188 25.17 -16.48 -20.61
N ASN A 189 24.71 -17.55 -21.25
CA ASN A 189 25.49 -18.33 -22.23
C ASN A 189 24.81 -18.36 -23.61
N GLY A 190 24.02 -17.33 -23.91
CA GLY A 190 23.28 -17.16 -25.17
C GLY A 190 21.92 -17.88 -25.23
N GLN A 191 21.81 -19.09 -24.67
CA GLN A 191 20.55 -19.85 -24.62
C GLN A 191 19.89 -19.86 -23.23
N MET A 192 20.71 -19.70 -22.19
CA MET A 192 20.31 -19.79 -20.79
C MET A 192 20.84 -18.60 -20.01
N ALA A 193 20.10 -18.23 -18.96
CA ALA A 193 20.48 -17.17 -18.04
C ALA A 193 20.35 -17.64 -16.60
N VAL A 194 21.29 -17.24 -15.75
CA VAL A 194 21.19 -17.36 -14.30
C VAL A 194 21.13 -15.97 -13.72
N HIS A 195 19.97 -15.61 -13.18
CA HIS A 195 19.73 -14.34 -12.54
C HIS A 195 20.12 -14.43 -11.06
N ILE A 196 21.08 -13.61 -10.65
CA ILE A 196 21.57 -13.50 -9.28
C ILE A 196 20.94 -12.26 -8.67
N LEU A 197 19.88 -12.48 -7.89
CA LEU A 197 19.16 -11.46 -7.14
C LEU A 197 19.96 -11.12 -5.88
N VAL A 198 20.65 -9.99 -5.88
CA VAL A 198 21.52 -9.60 -4.76
C VAL A 198 20.71 -8.87 -3.69
N THR A 199 20.89 -9.25 -2.43
CA THR A 199 20.34 -8.56 -1.27
C THR A 199 21.34 -8.59 -0.12
N THR A 200 20.98 -8.00 1.02
CA THR A 200 21.79 -7.99 2.24
C THR A 200 20.96 -8.45 3.43
N ILE A 201 21.62 -8.75 4.54
CA ILE A 201 20.94 -9.13 5.79
C ILE A 201 19.96 -8.02 6.24
N PRO A 202 18.82 -8.36 6.89
CA PRO A 202 17.79 -7.38 7.23
C PRO A 202 18.28 -6.18 8.03
N MET A 203 19.26 -6.39 8.91
CA MET A 203 19.86 -5.32 9.73
C MET A 203 20.52 -4.21 8.90
N ASN A 204 21.07 -4.56 7.73
CA ASN A 204 21.76 -3.61 6.86
C ASN A 204 20.79 -2.77 6.00
N LEU A 205 19.52 -3.18 5.88
CA LEU A 205 18.55 -2.49 5.02
C LEU A 205 18.26 -1.05 5.44
N ASN A 206 18.53 -0.69 6.69
CA ASN A 206 18.33 0.65 7.23
C ASN A 206 19.56 1.56 7.04
N SER A 207 20.69 0.99 6.59
CA SER A 207 21.96 1.69 6.39
C SER A 207 22.30 1.85 4.91
N LEU A 208 21.34 1.61 4.01
CA LEU A 208 21.53 1.72 2.57
C LEU A 208 21.51 3.19 2.12
N ASP A 209 22.65 3.65 1.61
CA ASP A 209 22.76 4.88 0.81
C ASP A 209 22.24 4.66 -0.63
N PRO A 210 21.21 5.39 -1.10
CA PRO A 210 20.66 5.28 -2.46
C PRO A 210 21.62 5.59 -3.60
N SER A 211 22.69 6.36 -3.34
CA SER A 211 23.65 6.79 -4.37
C SER A 211 24.70 5.72 -4.71
N ILE A 212 24.97 4.78 -3.81
CA ILE A 212 26.05 3.79 -3.94
C ILE A 212 25.49 2.35 -3.93
N HIS A 213 24.44 2.10 -3.16
CA HIS A 213 23.91 0.76 -2.97
C HIS A 213 22.78 0.41 -3.94
N LEU A 214 22.48 -0.89 -4.03
CA LEU A 214 21.21 -1.35 -4.59
C LEU A 214 20.04 -0.75 -3.81
N SER A 215 18.97 -0.40 -4.53
CA SER A 215 17.83 0.27 -3.91
C SER A 215 17.21 -0.61 -2.83
N ARG A 216 16.74 0.04 -1.76
CA ARG A 216 16.13 -0.68 -0.64
C ARG A 216 14.92 -1.51 -1.05
N GLN A 217 14.11 -0.99 -1.99
CA GLN A 217 12.96 -1.71 -2.53
C GLN A 217 13.38 -3.00 -3.23
N ILE A 218 14.47 -2.98 -4.00
CA ILE A 218 15.00 -4.16 -4.68
C ILE A 218 15.56 -5.17 -3.68
N CYS A 219 16.35 -4.73 -2.69
CA CYS A 219 16.86 -5.64 -1.66
C CYS A 219 15.73 -6.32 -0.87
N LYS A 220 14.67 -5.56 -0.52
CA LYS A 220 13.45 -6.11 0.11
C LYS A 220 12.73 -7.11 -0.81
N ARG A 221 12.54 -6.78 -2.09
CA ARG A 221 11.92 -7.66 -3.09
C ARG A 221 12.68 -8.98 -3.21
N ASN A 222 14.00 -8.92 -3.30
CA ASN A 222 14.88 -10.09 -3.40
C ASN A 222 14.84 -10.93 -2.11
N LEU A 223 14.75 -10.30 -0.93
CA LEU A 223 14.58 -11.01 0.34
C LEU A 223 13.20 -11.69 0.44
N ASN A 224 12.14 -11.00 -0.02
CA ASN A 224 10.80 -11.57 -0.09
C ASN A 224 10.71 -12.74 -1.08
N ALA A 225 11.51 -12.75 -2.15
CA ALA A 225 11.58 -13.89 -3.06
C ALA A 225 12.00 -15.19 -2.35
N ILE A 226 12.87 -15.13 -1.31
CA ILE A 226 13.22 -16.29 -0.48
C ILE A 226 11.99 -16.76 0.31
N LYS A 227 11.25 -15.82 0.93
CA LYS A 227 10.03 -16.13 1.69
C LYS A 227 8.96 -16.74 0.79
N HIS A 228 8.71 -16.12 -0.36
CA HIS A 228 7.79 -16.61 -1.39
C HIS A 228 8.19 -18.01 -1.84
N ALA A 229 9.49 -18.25 -2.08
CA ALA A 229 9.94 -19.56 -2.52
C ALA A 229 9.62 -20.66 -1.52
N LYS A 230 9.83 -20.40 -0.22
CA LYS A 230 9.47 -21.32 0.86
C LYS A 230 7.96 -21.56 0.93
N TRP A 231 7.15 -20.51 0.85
CA TRP A 231 5.70 -20.65 0.88
C TRP A 231 5.17 -21.42 -0.33
N VAL A 232 5.68 -21.18 -1.55
CA VAL A 232 5.24 -21.91 -2.75
C VAL A 232 5.58 -23.40 -2.64
N ASP A 233 6.74 -23.75 -2.10
CA ASP A 233 7.12 -25.15 -1.89
C ASP A 233 6.14 -25.88 -0.95
N GLU A 234 5.63 -25.19 0.07
CA GLU A 234 4.68 -25.74 1.06
C GLU A 234 3.22 -25.70 0.54
N ALA A 235 2.76 -24.52 0.11
CA ALA A 235 1.36 -24.25 -0.23
C ALA A 235 0.97 -24.62 -1.68
N CYS A 236 1.92 -24.59 -2.63
CA CYS A 236 1.67 -24.89 -4.05
C CYS A 236 2.30 -26.22 -4.48
N SER A 237 2.51 -27.14 -3.54
CA SER A 237 3.10 -28.46 -3.81
C SER A 237 2.28 -29.31 -4.78
N HIS A 238 0.96 -29.13 -4.78
CA HIS A 238 0.03 -29.95 -5.58
C HIS A 238 0.22 -29.78 -7.10
N PRO A 239 0.25 -30.87 -7.89
CA PRO A 239 0.45 -30.80 -9.34
C PRO A 239 -0.55 -29.92 -10.10
N SER A 240 -1.83 -29.89 -9.68
CA SER A 240 -2.85 -29.07 -10.34
C SER A 240 -2.60 -27.57 -10.14
N THR A 241 -2.07 -27.16 -8.99
CA THR A 241 -1.66 -25.77 -8.74
C THR A 241 -0.49 -25.38 -9.65
N LYS A 242 0.55 -26.23 -9.74
CA LYS A 242 1.70 -25.99 -10.62
C LYS A 242 1.33 -25.97 -12.11
N LEU A 243 0.37 -26.80 -12.50
CA LEU A 243 -0.21 -26.79 -13.84
C LEU A 243 -0.96 -25.47 -14.09
N LEU A 244 -1.82 -25.03 -13.17
CA LEU A 244 -2.53 -23.76 -13.31
C LEU A 244 -1.58 -22.56 -13.37
N VAL A 245 -0.51 -22.53 -12.56
CA VAL A 245 0.51 -21.48 -12.63
C VAL A 245 1.14 -21.41 -14.02
N ARG A 246 1.51 -22.55 -14.63
CA ARG A 246 2.08 -22.57 -15.99
C ARG A 246 1.08 -22.06 -17.03
N LEU A 247 -0.19 -22.46 -16.93
CA LEU A 247 -1.23 -21.98 -17.84
C LEU A 247 -1.48 -20.47 -17.70
N LEU A 248 -1.51 -19.95 -16.48
CA LEU A 248 -1.69 -18.51 -16.25
C LEU A 248 -0.49 -17.70 -16.76
N LYS A 249 0.74 -18.22 -16.63
CA LYS A 249 1.92 -17.63 -17.25
C LYS A 249 1.85 -17.66 -18.79
N ASP A 250 1.41 -18.76 -19.37
CA ASP A 250 1.19 -18.89 -20.83
C ASP A 250 0.11 -17.93 -21.33
N LEU A 251 -1.01 -17.82 -20.62
CA LEU A 251 -2.08 -16.85 -20.93
C LEU A 251 -1.54 -15.42 -20.84
N ARG A 252 -0.78 -15.10 -19.80
CA ARG A 252 -0.12 -13.79 -19.63
C ARG A 252 0.82 -13.46 -20.79
N GLN A 253 1.55 -14.45 -21.29
CA GLN A 253 2.47 -14.27 -22.42
C GLN A 253 1.74 -14.02 -23.75
N ARG A 254 0.55 -14.59 -23.93
CA ARG A 254 -0.24 -14.46 -25.17
C ARG A 254 -1.19 -13.27 -25.18
N PHE A 255 -1.68 -12.86 -24.01
CA PHE A 255 -2.67 -11.81 -23.86
C PHE A 255 -2.10 -10.65 -23.03
N ASN A 256 -1.67 -9.58 -23.71
CA ASN A 256 -1.02 -8.41 -23.11
C ASN A 256 -1.84 -7.76 -21.98
N GLY A 257 -3.17 -7.88 -22.00
CA GLY A 257 -4.00 -7.34 -20.93
C GLY A 257 -3.79 -7.99 -19.55
N LEU A 258 -3.21 -9.19 -19.51
CA LEU A 258 -2.86 -9.92 -18.29
C LEU A 258 -1.43 -9.63 -17.78
N GLU A 259 -0.66 -8.81 -18.51
CA GLU A 259 0.71 -8.42 -18.14
C GLU A 259 0.87 -7.98 -16.67
N PRO A 260 -0.07 -7.21 -16.08
CA PRO A 260 0.05 -6.72 -14.70
C PRO A 260 0.09 -7.83 -13.63
N LEU A 261 -0.33 -9.06 -13.95
CA LEU A 261 -0.23 -10.20 -13.05
C LEU A 261 1.24 -10.65 -12.90
N ASN A 262 1.90 -10.19 -11.85
CA ASN A 262 3.24 -10.67 -11.52
C ASN A 262 3.25 -12.17 -11.11
N THR A 263 4.42 -12.79 -11.12
CA THR A 263 4.57 -14.22 -10.82
C THR A 263 4.07 -14.61 -9.42
N TRP A 264 4.22 -13.73 -8.42
CA TRP A 264 3.74 -13.99 -7.06
C TRP A 264 2.21 -14.05 -6.99
N LEU A 265 1.53 -13.11 -7.64
CA LEU A 265 0.08 -13.11 -7.77
C LEU A 265 -0.45 -14.31 -8.53
N ILE A 266 0.23 -14.74 -9.58
CA ILE A 266 -0.13 -15.96 -10.29
C ILE A 266 -0.09 -17.16 -9.34
N ASN A 267 0.93 -17.26 -8.47
CA ASN A 267 1.03 -18.32 -7.47
C ASN A 267 -0.10 -18.24 -6.43
N LEU A 268 -0.37 -17.05 -5.88
CA LEU A 268 -1.46 -16.83 -4.91
C LEU A 268 -2.83 -17.15 -5.52
N LEU A 269 -3.10 -16.65 -6.74
CA LEU A 269 -4.34 -16.90 -7.47
C LEU A 269 -4.53 -18.38 -7.77
N ALA A 270 -3.48 -19.05 -8.25
CA ALA A 270 -3.54 -20.47 -8.55
C ALA A 270 -3.77 -21.31 -7.30
N HIS A 271 -3.10 -20.98 -6.19
CA HIS A 271 -3.33 -21.61 -4.90
C HIS A 271 -4.79 -21.42 -4.47
N HIS A 272 -5.24 -20.17 -4.38
CA HIS A 272 -6.62 -19.82 -4.01
C HIS A 272 -7.65 -20.57 -4.85
N CYS A 273 -7.47 -20.64 -6.17
CA CYS A 273 -8.41 -21.31 -7.05
C CYS A 273 -8.50 -22.81 -6.77
N VAL A 274 -7.38 -23.48 -6.48
CA VAL A 274 -7.33 -24.95 -6.29
C VAL A 274 -7.74 -25.37 -4.88
N THR A 275 -7.31 -24.63 -3.85
CA THR A 275 -7.39 -25.06 -2.44
C THR A 275 -8.52 -24.40 -1.66
N ASN A 276 -8.88 -23.15 -1.95
CA ASN A 276 -9.87 -22.42 -1.16
C ASN A 276 -11.29 -22.72 -1.68
N ASN A 277 -11.92 -23.83 -1.29
CA ASN A 277 -13.30 -24.14 -1.66
C ASN A 277 -14.09 -24.72 -0.48
N ASN A 278 -15.41 -24.75 -0.57
CA ASN A 278 -16.31 -25.17 0.52
C ASN A 278 -16.04 -26.60 1.03
N ASN A 279 -15.49 -27.48 0.18
CA ASN A 279 -15.04 -28.81 0.55
C ASN A 279 -13.52 -28.79 0.70
N SER A 280 -13.01 -28.21 1.80
CA SER A 280 -11.58 -28.01 2.05
C SER A 280 -10.68 -29.26 1.96
N SER A 281 -11.27 -30.46 1.87
CA SER A 281 -10.58 -31.74 1.67
C SER A 281 -10.39 -32.14 0.20
N GLU A 282 -11.12 -31.52 -0.74
CA GLU A 282 -11.08 -31.85 -2.17
C GLU A 282 -10.52 -30.69 -2.98
N GLN A 283 -9.56 -30.98 -3.86
CA GLN A 283 -8.93 -29.96 -4.70
C GLN A 283 -9.67 -29.85 -6.03
N LEU A 284 -9.82 -28.62 -6.54
CA LEU A 284 -10.52 -28.43 -7.81
C LEU A 284 -9.74 -29.05 -8.99
N PRO A 285 -10.43 -29.74 -9.92
CA PRO A 285 -9.82 -30.20 -11.16
C PRO A 285 -9.28 -29.04 -12.02
N PRO A 286 -8.28 -29.28 -12.89
CA PRO A 286 -7.66 -28.22 -13.71
C PRO A 286 -8.64 -27.37 -14.53
N SER A 287 -9.69 -27.99 -15.10
CA SER A 287 -10.73 -27.30 -15.87
C SER A 287 -11.50 -26.28 -15.03
N TYR A 288 -11.92 -26.68 -13.82
CA TYR A 288 -12.60 -25.78 -12.88
C TYR A 288 -11.67 -24.72 -12.34
N ALA A 289 -10.43 -25.08 -12.01
CA ALA A 289 -9.48 -24.13 -11.45
C ALA A 289 -9.12 -23.02 -12.45
N LEU A 290 -8.92 -23.36 -13.74
CA LEU A 290 -8.70 -22.38 -14.81
C LEU A 290 -9.92 -21.47 -15.00
N LYS A 291 -11.12 -22.06 -15.06
CA LYS A 291 -12.37 -21.31 -15.21
C LYS A 291 -12.59 -20.37 -14.03
N ARG A 292 -12.35 -20.84 -12.81
CA ARG A 292 -12.46 -20.06 -11.57
C ARG A 292 -11.46 -18.89 -11.55
N ALA A 293 -10.22 -19.11 -11.98
CA ALA A 293 -9.24 -18.03 -12.07
C ALA A 293 -9.72 -16.90 -12.97
N LEU A 294 -10.21 -17.22 -14.18
CA LEU A 294 -10.78 -16.21 -15.08
C LEU A 294 -12.07 -15.59 -14.53
N GLN A 295 -12.92 -16.36 -13.84
CA GLN A 295 -14.14 -15.84 -13.20
C GLN A 295 -13.83 -14.82 -12.11
N LEU A 296 -12.87 -15.11 -11.22
CA LEU A 296 -12.45 -14.19 -10.16
C LEU A 296 -11.84 -12.92 -10.73
N LEU A 297 -10.96 -13.03 -11.73
CA LEU A 297 -10.41 -11.86 -12.40
C LEU A 297 -11.50 -11.05 -13.11
N SER A 298 -12.47 -11.72 -13.73
CA SER A 298 -13.60 -11.09 -14.42
C SER A 298 -14.60 -10.42 -13.48
N SER A 299 -14.76 -10.94 -12.26
CA SER A 299 -15.61 -10.36 -11.22
C SER A 299 -14.94 -9.19 -10.49
N GLY A 300 -13.73 -8.82 -10.90
CA GLY A 300 -13.04 -7.65 -10.38
C GLY A 300 -12.20 -7.93 -9.14
N LEU A 301 -11.61 -9.13 -9.00
CA LEU A 301 -10.76 -9.49 -7.86
C LEU A 301 -9.72 -8.41 -7.52
N PHE A 302 -9.18 -7.72 -8.51
CA PHE A 302 -8.20 -6.64 -8.34
C PHE A 302 -8.74 -5.24 -8.67
N LEU A 303 -10.06 -5.06 -8.77
CA LEU A 303 -10.65 -3.73 -8.94
C LEU A 303 -10.75 -2.97 -7.60
N PRO A 304 -10.90 -1.64 -7.64
CA PRO A 304 -11.08 -0.83 -6.43
C PRO A 304 -12.26 -1.29 -5.58
N GLY A 305 -12.02 -1.42 -4.27
CA GLY A 305 -13.01 -1.86 -3.29
C GLY A 305 -13.08 -3.37 -3.07
N SER A 306 -12.43 -4.18 -3.90
CA SER A 306 -12.29 -5.63 -3.68
C SER A 306 -11.35 -5.94 -2.50
N SER A 307 -11.66 -6.99 -1.74
CA SER A 307 -10.77 -7.54 -0.70
C SER A 307 -9.46 -8.12 -1.26
N GLY A 308 -9.41 -8.46 -2.55
CA GLY A 308 -8.21 -8.99 -3.22
C GLY A 308 -7.82 -10.39 -2.78
N LEU A 309 -6.52 -10.73 -2.93
CA LEU A 309 -5.96 -11.96 -2.39
C LEU A 309 -5.24 -11.69 -1.07
N TYR A 310 -5.23 -12.69 -0.20
CA TYR A 310 -4.49 -12.65 1.05
C TYR A 310 -3.00 -12.95 0.79
N ASP A 311 -2.11 -12.04 1.20
CA ASP A 311 -0.67 -12.30 1.22
C ASP A 311 -0.28 -12.87 2.60
N PRO A 312 0.26 -14.10 2.69
CA PRO A 312 0.71 -14.69 3.95
C PRO A 312 1.87 -13.96 4.64
N PHE A 313 2.54 -13.03 3.94
CA PHE A 313 3.68 -12.28 4.48
C PHE A 313 3.37 -10.82 4.83
N ASN A 314 2.14 -10.37 4.62
CA ASN A 314 1.70 -9.06 5.10
C ASN A 314 1.27 -9.16 6.56
N ASP A 315 1.68 -8.18 7.37
CA ASP A 315 1.38 -8.16 8.79
C ASP A 315 -0.13 -7.97 8.99
N SER A 316 -0.76 -8.79 9.83
CA SER A 316 -2.21 -8.72 10.12
C SER A 316 -2.72 -7.36 10.64
N HIS A 317 -1.82 -6.43 10.95
CA HIS A 317 -2.09 -5.08 11.42
C HIS A 317 -1.97 -4.01 10.34
N THR A 318 -1.27 -4.28 9.24
CA THR A 318 -1.32 -3.46 8.04
C THR A 318 -2.33 -4.09 7.12
N ASN A 319 -3.41 -3.38 6.80
CA ASN A 319 -4.33 -3.77 5.73
C ASN A 319 -3.66 -3.64 4.34
N SER A 320 -2.34 -3.89 4.27
CA SER A 320 -1.54 -3.95 3.07
C SER A 320 -2.00 -5.20 2.34
N ARG A 321 -2.85 -4.94 1.37
CA ARG A 321 -3.37 -5.90 0.41
C ARG A 321 -2.18 -6.65 -0.23
N SER A 322 -2.40 -7.87 -0.72
CA SER A 322 -1.51 -8.43 -1.75
C SER A 322 -1.71 -7.72 -3.10
N GLN A 323 -2.51 -6.64 -3.15
CA GLN A 323 -2.81 -5.93 -4.38
C GLN A 323 -1.47 -5.50 -4.98
N PRO A 324 -1.20 -5.90 -6.22
CA PRO A 324 0.02 -5.45 -6.87
C PRO A 324 0.03 -3.93 -6.94
N ILE A 325 1.23 -3.40 -7.10
CA ILE A 325 1.42 -2.08 -7.67
C ILE A 325 0.87 -2.18 -9.11
N MET A 326 -0.44 -1.99 -9.27
CA MET A 326 -1.16 -1.93 -10.54
C MET A 326 -1.92 -0.62 -10.54
N THR A 327 -1.72 0.17 -11.58
CA THR A 327 -2.53 1.36 -11.86
C THR A 327 -4.00 0.98 -12.08
N LEU A 328 -4.92 1.93 -11.92
CA LEU A 328 -6.34 1.68 -12.21
C LEU A 328 -6.57 1.25 -13.67
N GLU A 329 -5.80 1.81 -14.61
CA GLU A 329 -5.82 1.39 -16.02
C GLU A 329 -5.42 -0.08 -16.15
N GLU A 330 -4.37 -0.51 -15.46
CA GLU A 330 -3.92 -1.91 -15.47
C GLU A 330 -4.94 -2.84 -14.82
N GLN A 331 -5.58 -2.42 -13.72
CA GLN A 331 -6.65 -3.17 -13.07
C GLN A 331 -7.88 -3.34 -13.98
N ASP A 332 -8.30 -2.27 -14.65
CA ASP A 332 -9.41 -2.29 -15.60
C ASP A 332 -9.08 -3.10 -16.86
N ARG A 333 -7.89 -2.91 -17.42
CA ARG A 333 -7.38 -3.71 -18.55
C ARG A 333 -7.33 -5.19 -18.21
N LEU A 334 -6.85 -5.54 -17.01
CA LEU A 334 -6.81 -6.91 -16.51
C LEU A 334 -8.21 -7.51 -16.39
N CYS A 335 -9.15 -6.76 -15.82
CA CYS A 335 -10.53 -7.19 -15.63
C CYS A 335 -11.26 -7.39 -16.97
N SER A 336 -11.25 -6.37 -17.83
CA SER A 336 -11.89 -6.40 -19.17
C SER A 336 -11.32 -7.50 -20.08
N THR A 337 -9.99 -7.70 -20.03
CA THR A 337 -9.32 -8.82 -20.73
C THR A 337 -9.80 -10.16 -20.19
N SER A 338 -9.85 -10.31 -18.86
CA SER A 338 -10.32 -11.54 -18.23
C SER A 338 -11.78 -11.84 -18.55
N GLN A 339 -12.65 -10.84 -18.58
CA GLN A 339 -14.07 -10.98 -18.96
C GLN A 339 -14.21 -11.44 -20.41
N THR A 340 -13.40 -10.89 -21.31
CA THR A 340 -13.37 -11.29 -22.73
C THR A 340 -12.87 -12.72 -22.86
N LEU A 341 -11.78 -13.08 -22.17
CA LEU A 341 -11.23 -14.44 -22.17
C LEU A 341 -12.18 -15.48 -21.55
N LEU A 342 -12.91 -15.13 -20.49
CA LEU A 342 -13.89 -16.01 -19.86
C LEU A 342 -15.02 -16.37 -20.83
N ARG A 343 -15.52 -15.38 -21.57
CA ARG A 343 -16.55 -15.60 -22.62
C ARG A 343 -15.98 -16.42 -23.78
N ALA A 344 -14.77 -16.12 -24.23
CA ALA A 344 -14.09 -16.87 -25.27
C ALA A 344 -13.84 -18.32 -24.85
N LEU A 345 -13.47 -18.58 -23.59
CA LEU A 345 -13.24 -19.92 -23.05
C LEU A 345 -14.52 -20.76 -23.09
N ALA A 346 -15.69 -20.14 -22.85
CA ALA A 346 -16.98 -20.81 -22.92
C ALA A 346 -17.42 -21.18 -24.35
N ILE A 347 -16.95 -20.42 -25.36
CA ILE A 347 -17.34 -20.61 -26.78
C ILE A 347 -16.34 -21.50 -27.52
N HIS A 348 -15.05 -21.30 -27.27
CA HIS A 348 -13.96 -21.95 -27.98
C HIS A 348 -12.73 -22.17 -27.07
N PRO A 349 -12.75 -23.19 -26.19
CA PRO A 349 -11.68 -23.38 -25.21
C PRO A 349 -10.30 -23.66 -25.82
N ARG A 350 -10.24 -24.44 -26.91
CA ARG A 350 -8.99 -24.77 -27.62
C ARG A 350 -8.30 -23.53 -28.22
N TYR A 351 -9.06 -22.55 -28.69
CA TYR A 351 -8.54 -21.25 -29.12
C TYR A 351 -7.92 -20.47 -27.95
N VAL A 352 -8.61 -20.35 -26.81
CA VAL A 352 -8.08 -19.62 -25.63
C VAL A 352 -6.81 -20.27 -25.08
N LEU A 353 -6.69 -21.59 -25.18
CA LEU A 353 -5.49 -22.34 -24.83
C LEU A 353 -4.37 -22.22 -25.88
N GLY A 354 -4.59 -21.60 -27.04
CA GLY A 354 -3.60 -21.48 -28.10
C GLY A 354 -3.29 -22.81 -28.78
N LEU A 355 -4.25 -23.73 -28.81
CA LEU A 355 -4.17 -25.01 -29.54
C LEU A 355 -4.81 -24.95 -30.93
N GLU A 356 -5.67 -23.95 -31.15
CA GLU A 356 -6.31 -23.69 -32.43
C GLU A 356 -6.19 -22.20 -32.75
N ASP A 357 -5.94 -21.91 -34.02
CA ASP A 357 -5.92 -20.55 -34.53
C ASP A 357 -7.33 -19.97 -34.59
N GLY A 358 -7.44 -18.65 -34.49
CA GLY A 358 -8.72 -17.96 -34.58
C GLY A 358 -8.56 -16.47 -34.80
N PRO A 359 -9.67 -15.73 -34.90
CA PRO A 359 -9.62 -14.29 -35.09
C PRO A 359 -8.97 -13.61 -33.88
N ASP A 360 -8.43 -12.41 -34.06
CA ASP A 360 -8.06 -11.57 -32.92
C ASP A 360 -9.35 -11.11 -32.21
N ILE A 361 -9.63 -11.69 -31.05
CA ILE A 361 -10.84 -11.42 -30.27
C ILE A 361 -10.82 -10.03 -29.60
N PHE A 362 -9.69 -9.31 -29.62
CA PHE A 362 -9.56 -7.96 -29.07
C PHE A 362 -9.59 -6.85 -30.13
N ALA A 363 -9.42 -7.18 -31.42
CA ALA A 363 -9.41 -6.20 -32.50
C ALA A 363 -10.79 -5.57 -32.78
N GLY A 364 -11.88 -6.20 -32.33
CA GLY A 364 -13.24 -5.72 -32.52
C GLY A 364 -14.24 -6.87 -32.68
N PRO A 365 -15.46 -6.59 -33.16
CA PRO A 365 -16.48 -7.61 -33.40
C PRO A 365 -16.00 -8.69 -34.37
N CYS A 366 -16.09 -9.96 -33.97
CA CYS A 366 -15.67 -11.11 -34.77
C CYS A 366 -16.66 -12.28 -34.66
N GLN A 367 -16.45 -13.34 -35.42
CA GLN A 367 -17.16 -14.61 -35.24
C GLN A 367 -16.23 -15.62 -34.59
N LEU A 368 -16.58 -16.08 -33.38
CA LEU A 368 -15.84 -17.11 -32.65
C LEU A 368 -16.68 -18.38 -32.61
N ASN A 369 -16.18 -19.46 -33.24
CA ASN A 369 -16.89 -20.74 -33.34
C ASN A 369 -18.36 -20.60 -33.83
N GLY A 370 -18.59 -19.73 -34.82
CA GLY A 370 -19.92 -19.46 -35.40
C GLY A 370 -20.82 -18.53 -34.57
N ILE A 371 -20.35 -18.02 -33.42
CA ILE A 371 -21.08 -17.09 -32.55
C ILE A 371 -20.53 -15.67 -32.72
N ALA A 372 -21.41 -14.68 -32.85
CA ALA A 372 -21.00 -13.28 -32.86
C ALA A 372 -20.37 -12.92 -31.51
N PHE A 373 -19.13 -12.43 -31.55
CA PHE A 373 -18.30 -12.16 -30.39
C PHE A 373 -17.86 -10.70 -30.42
N VAL A 374 -18.05 -9.99 -29.31
CA VAL A 374 -17.61 -8.59 -29.15
C VAL A 374 -16.74 -8.53 -27.89
N PRO A 375 -15.50 -8.01 -27.96
CA PRO A 375 -14.67 -7.83 -26.78
C PRO A 375 -15.28 -6.82 -25.80
N ASN A 376 -14.91 -6.93 -24.53
CA ASN A 376 -15.16 -5.84 -23.59
C ASN A 376 -14.09 -4.77 -23.80
N GLU A 377 -14.51 -3.52 -23.88
CA GLU A 377 -13.61 -2.39 -23.91
C GLU A 377 -13.25 -2.00 -22.46
N PRO A 378 -11.98 -1.62 -22.21
CA PRO A 378 -11.64 -0.98 -20.94
C PRO A 378 -12.47 0.30 -20.80
N VAL A 379 -12.96 0.53 -19.60
CA VAL A 379 -13.78 1.70 -19.25
C VAL A 379 -12.89 2.93 -19.08
N ILE A 380 -11.63 2.73 -18.70
CA ILE A 380 -10.62 3.78 -18.51
C ILE A 380 -9.83 3.94 -19.82
N SER A 381 -9.89 5.12 -20.47
CA SER A 381 -9.32 5.37 -21.82
C SER A 381 -8.07 6.28 -21.83
N LYS A 382 -7.28 6.20 -22.91
CA LYS A 382 -5.95 6.84 -23.07
C LYS A 382 -5.91 8.29 -23.58
N ASP A 383 -7.03 8.86 -24.04
CA ASP A 383 -7.02 10.25 -24.54
C ASP A 383 -6.96 11.30 -23.42
N GLU A 384 -7.06 10.86 -22.16
CA GLU A 384 -6.80 11.67 -20.97
C GLU A 384 -5.38 11.44 -20.40
N SER A 385 -4.55 10.62 -21.06
CA SER A 385 -3.34 10.02 -20.44
C SER A 385 -2.02 10.24 -21.20
N ASN A 386 -1.93 11.11 -22.22
CA ASN A 386 -0.69 11.25 -22.98
C ASN A 386 -0.34 12.70 -23.43
N SER A 387 0.27 13.45 -22.51
CA SER A 387 1.43 14.28 -22.86
C SER A 387 2.49 14.14 -21.77
N HIS A 388 3.43 13.21 -22.01
CA HIS A 388 4.74 13.05 -21.36
C HIS A 388 4.69 12.75 -19.86
N MET A 389 4.44 11.50 -19.44
CA MET A 389 5.41 10.39 -19.41
C MET A 389 6.82 10.77 -18.95
N SER A 390 7.20 10.02 -17.91
CA SER A 390 8.51 9.42 -17.63
C SER A 390 9.56 10.28 -16.94
N SER A 391 9.69 10.08 -15.63
CA SER A 391 10.95 9.58 -15.06
C SER A 391 10.74 9.15 -13.60
N ASP A 392 10.44 7.86 -13.42
CA ASP A 392 10.42 7.15 -12.15
C ASP A 392 11.55 7.60 -11.20
N THR A 393 11.27 7.71 -9.89
CA THR A 393 11.92 6.89 -8.85
C THR A 393 11.22 7.07 -7.49
N GLN A 394 10.36 6.12 -7.10
CA GLN A 394 9.89 5.96 -5.72
C GLN A 394 10.98 5.30 -4.85
N GLN A 395 11.31 5.87 -3.68
CA GLN A 395 11.92 5.15 -2.56
C GLN A 395 11.18 5.46 -1.24
N GLN A 396 10.43 4.46 -0.75
CA GLN A 396 9.82 4.46 0.59
C GLN A 396 10.74 3.87 1.68
N ALA A 397 11.03 4.74 2.65
CA ALA A 397 10.68 4.69 4.07
C ALA A 397 11.12 3.45 4.90
N THR A 398 12.18 3.63 5.71
CA THR A 398 12.59 2.80 6.85
C THR A 398 12.02 3.38 8.16
N CYS A 399 11.13 2.68 8.85
CA CYS A 399 10.91 2.88 10.28
C CYS A 399 12.12 2.36 11.06
N VAL A 400 12.65 3.17 11.98
CA VAL A 400 13.73 2.81 12.89
C VAL A 400 13.14 2.66 14.29
N GLU A 401 13.13 1.44 14.81
CA GLU A 401 12.96 1.18 16.25
C GLU A 401 14.32 1.37 16.95
N ILE A 402 14.33 2.13 18.03
CA ILE A 402 15.49 2.36 18.90
C ILE A 402 15.52 1.23 19.95
N PRO A 403 16.66 0.54 20.19
CA PRO A 403 16.73 -0.48 21.21
C PRO A 403 16.79 0.16 22.61
N MET A 404 15.92 -0.31 23.51
CA MET A 404 16.02 -0.01 24.94
C MET A 404 16.99 -0.97 25.62
N SER A 405 17.96 -0.39 26.33
CA SER A 405 18.85 -1.07 27.25
C SER A 405 18.07 -1.65 28.44
N GLU A 406 18.27 -2.93 28.73
CA GLU A 406 17.84 -3.58 29.96
C GLU A 406 18.68 -3.05 31.15
N ASN A 407 18.00 -2.46 32.14
CA ASN A 407 18.16 -2.88 33.53
C ASN A 407 17.12 -2.22 34.46
N GLU A 408 16.53 -3.11 35.26
CA GLU A 408 16.03 -2.95 36.64
C GLU A 408 14.63 -2.38 36.96
N ASN A 409 13.80 -3.34 37.40
CA ASN A 409 13.14 -3.42 38.71
C ASN A 409 11.70 -2.89 38.91
N VAL A 410 10.85 -3.88 39.27
CA VAL A 410 9.83 -3.89 40.33
C VAL A 410 8.77 -2.79 40.29
N ILE A 411 7.60 -3.15 39.76
CA ILE A 411 6.34 -2.41 39.96
C ILE A 411 5.93 -2.57 41.43
N SER A 412 6.14 -1.52 42.22
CA SER A 412 5.42 -1.30 43.47
C SER A 412 4.56 -0.03 43.34
N SER A 413 3.31 -0.17 43.74
CA SER A 413 2.30 0.90 43.79
C SER A 413 2.82 2.13 44.54
N SER A 414 3.12 3.20 43.81
CA SER A 414 3.39 4.51 44.38
C SER A 414 2.92 5.59 43.39
N ILE A 415 2.29 6.62 43.95
CA ILE A 415 1.78 7.81 43.25
C ILE A 415 2.92 8.41 42.41
N GLY A 416 2.65 8.77 41.15
CA GLY A 416 3.62 9.34 40.22
C GLY A 416 4.44 10.48 40.82
N GLU A 417 5.69 10.63 40.38
CA GLU A 417 6.66 11.60 40.91
C GLU A 417 6.30 13.04 40.50
N TYR A 418 5.66 13.20 39.35
CA TYR A 418 5.15 14.47 38.84
C TYR A 418 3.66 14.64 39.18
N ARG A 419 3.28 15.88 39.54
CA ARG A 419 1.88 16.29 39.68
C ARG A 419 1.52 17.35 38.66
N PHE A 420 0.31 17.25 38.11
CA PHE A 420 -0.15 18.13 37.04
C PHE A 420 -1.37 18.92 37.47
N GLN A 421 -1.36 20.23 37.21
CA GLN A 421 -2.49 21.11 37.47
C GLN A 421 -3.00 21.72 36.16
N PRO A 422 -4.29 21.58 35.82
CA PRO A 422 -4.85 22.16 34.60
C PRO A 422 -4.86 23.68 34.66
N ILE A 423 -4.48 24.31 33.56
CA ILE A 423 -4.61 25.75 33.33
C ILE A 423 -5.72 25.98 32.31
N ASP A 424 -6.66 26.84 32.67
CA ASP A 424 -7.65 27.35 31.71
C ASP A 424 -7.00 28.42 30.83
N LYS A 425 -6.19 27.99 29.85
CA LYS A 425 -5.61 28.84 28.81
C LYS A 425 -6.42 28.65 27.52
N GLN A 426 -6.94 29.75 26.99
CA GLN A 426 -7.48 29.78 25.63
C GLN A 426 -6.35 30.05 24.63
N PHE A 427 -6.33 29.27 23.55
CA PHE A 427 -5.35 29.41 22.47
C PHE A 427 -6.00 30.20 21.33
N GLU A 428 -5.58 31.44 21.10
CA GLU A 428 -6.23 32.33 20.13
C GLU A 428 -6.25 31.72 18.71
N SER A 429 -5.22 30.95 18.36
CA SER A 429 -5.13 30.26 17.06
C SER A 429 -6.15 29.12 16.89
N ILE A 430 -6.65 28.53 17.98
CA ILE A 430 -7.57 27.37 17.99
C ILE A 430 -8.98 27.79 18.41
N ASP A 431 -9.09 28.50 19.53
CA ASP A 431 -10.36 28.93 20.16
C ASP A 431 -10.83 30.31 19.70
N GLY A 432 -9.92 31.11 19.13
CA GLY A 432 -10.20 32.48 18.74
C GLY A 432 -11.02 32.61 17.46
N LYS A 433 -11.40 33.86 17.14
CA LYS A 433 -12.22 34.16 15.96
C LYS A 433 -11.45 34.11 14.64
N GLN A 434 -10.12 34.25 14.68
CA GLN A 434 -9.28 34.39 13.49
C GLN A 434 -9.39 33.20 12.54
N ASN A 435 -9.23 31.97 13.05
CA ASN A 435 -9.24 30.74 12.24
C ASN A 435 -10.60 30.01 12.29
N ARG A 436 -11.58 30.55 13.03
CA ARG A 436 -12.84 29.86 13.34
C ARG A 436 -13.60 29.40 12.10
N ASP A 437 -13.67 30.26 11.09
CA ASP A 437 -14.45 29.95 9.88
C ASP A 437 -13.74 28.88 9.05
N LEU A 438 -12.40 28.86 9.03
CA LEU A 438 -11.60 27.78 8.44
C LEU A 438 -11.76 26.48 9.24
N TRP A 439 -11.79 26.51 10.58
CA TRP A 439 -12.05 25.30 11.37
C TRP A 439 -13.42 24.69 11.11
N VAL A 440 -14.46 25.51 10.88
CA VAL A 440 -15.77 25.03 10.42
C VAL A 440 -15.63 24.40 9.05
N LYS A 441 -15.03 25.13 8.10
CA LYS A 441 -14.89 24.72 6.72
C LYS A 441 -14.11 23.40 6.58
N TRP A 442 -13.03 23.23 7.33
CA TRP A 442 -12.22 22.01 7.35
C TRP A 442 -12.80 20.91 8.23
N GLY A 443 -13.97 21.11 8.86
CA GLY A 443 -14.63 20.09 9.67
C GLY A 443 -13.85 19.70 10.94
N MET A 444 -12.99 20.59 11.46
CA MET A 444 -12.15 20.37 12.65
C MET A 444 -12.64 21.14 13.89
N ARG A 445 -13.58 22.08 13.73
CA ARG A 445 -14.10 22.88 14.85
C ARG A 445 -14.70 21.99 15.94
N GLY A 446 -14.26 22.21 17.18
CA GLY A 446 -14.72 21.46 18.35
C GLY A 446 -14.09 20.07 18.50
N LYS A 447 -13.42 19.57 17.46
CA LYS A 447 -12.65 18.31 17.42
C LYS A 447 -11.18 18.55 17.79
N ILE A 448 -10.55 19.56 17.19
CA ILE A 448 -9.21 20.00 17.59
C ILE A 448 -9.28 20.76 18.91
N ARG A 449 -8.39 20.43 19.85
CA ARG A 449 -8.34 21.01 21.20
C ARG A 449 -6.92 21.14 21.70
N ALA A 450 -6.65 22.20 22.43
CA ALA A 450 -5.41 22.38 23.18
C ALA A 450 -5.73 22.52 24.68
N ASN A 451 -5.13 21.66 25.50
CA ASN A 451 -5.23 21.73 26.96
C ASN A 451 -3.85 22.00 27.56
N MET A 452 -3.78 22.85 28.57
CA MET A 452 -2.52 23.24 29.19
C MET A 452 -2.48 22.81 30.67
N TYR A 453 -1.31 22.37 31.13
CA TYR A 453 -1.08 21.98 32.51
C TYR A 453 0.26 22.53 33.02
N ILE A 454 0.36 22.79 34.32
CA ILE A 454 1.62 23.06 35.03
C ILE A 454 2.08 21.78 35.72
N PHE A 455 3.38 21.53 35.75
CA PHE A 455 3.97 20.44 36.53
C PHE A 455 4.96 20.96 37.59
N ASP A 456 5.11 20.21 38.69
CA ASP A 456 5.77 20.67 39.92
C ASP A 456 7.29 20.38 39.99
N GLN A 457 7.76 19.32 39.34
CA GLN A 457 9.17 18.90 39.33
C GLN A 457 9.94 19.37 38.08
N PRO A 458 11.28 19.52 38.13
CA PRO A 458 12.07 19.86 36.94
C PRO A 458 12.01 18.73 35.89
N PHE A 459 11.69 19.09 34.64
CA PHE A 459 11.65 18.12 33.54
C PHE A 459 13.07 17.72 33.11
N GLN A 460 13.28 16.43 32.93
CA GLN A 460 14.55 15.85 32.46
C GLN A 460 14.29 14.98 31.23
N GLU A 461 14.91 15.33 30.09
CA GLU A 461 14.62 14.70 28.79
C GLU A 461 14.81 13.19 28.77
N TYR A 462 15.84 12.68 29.46
CA TYR A 462 16.11 11.24 29.52
C TYR A 462 15.02 10.42 30.24
N ASN A 463 14.15 11.09 31.01
CA ASN A 463 13.06 10.47 31.77
C ASN A 463 11.67 10.77 31.17
N VAL A 464 11.61 11.15 29.89
CA VAL A 464 10.36 11.54 29.21
C VAL A 464 9.28 10.46 29.28
N ARG A 465 9.65 9.17 29.19
CA ARG A 465 8.69 8.07 29.28
C ARG A 465 7.97 8.05 30.62
N LYS A 466 8.72 8.21 31.72
CA LYS A 466 8.14 8.29 33.07
C LYS A 466 7.29 9.54 33.22
N PHE A 467 7.75 10.69 32.74
CA PHE A 467 6.99 11.94 32.79
C PHE A 467 5.62 11.82 32.11
N ILE A 468 5.59 11.25 30.90
CA ILE A 468 4.35 11.03 30.14
C ILE A 468 3.48 9.97 30.83
N PHE A 469 4.08 8.92 31.39
CA PHE A 469 3.33 7.93 32.15
C PHE A 469 2.68 8.55 33.39
N ASP A 470 3.44 9.31 34.20
CA ASP A 470 2.93 10.02 35.39
C ASP A 470 1.82 11.03 35.02
N PHE A 471 1.95 11.71 33.88
CA PHE A 471 0.88 12.58 33.34
C PHE A 471 -0.44 11.82 33.17
N PHE A 472 -0.38 10.61 32.64
CA PHE A 472 -1.55 9.76 32.43
C PHE A 472 -2.05 9.04 33.70
N GLN A 473 -1.28 9.06 34.79
CA GLN A 473 -1.72 8.58 36.11
C GLN A 473 -2.28 9.69 36.99
N ASP A 474 -2.04 10.96 36.65
CA ASP A 474 -2.44 12.09 37.48
C ASP A 474 -3.97 12.24 37.53
N PRO A 475 -4.60 12.26 38.72
CA PRO A 475 -6.05 12.37 38.86
C PRO A 475 -6.64 13.64 38.24
N ASN A 476 -5.91 14.76 38.20
CA ASN A 476 -6.42 15.97 37.57
C ASN A 476 -6.48 15.77 36.05
N VAL A 477 -5.43 15.20 35.46
CA VAL A 477 -5.37 14.91 34.02
C VAL A 477 -6.47 13.93 33.62
N LEU A 478 -6.67 12.84 34.37
CA LEU A 478 -7.72 11.85 34.10
C LEU A 478 -9.15 12.45 34.10
N ASN A 479 -9.36 13.52 34.87
CA ASN A 479 -10.64 14.20 35.01
C ASN A 479 -10.83 15.39 34.05
N THR A 480 -9.75 15.97 33.51
CA THR A 480 -9.83 17.12 32.60
C THR A 480 -9.59 16.77 31.14
N LEU A 481 -8.75 15.77 30.85
CA LEU A 481 -8.45 15.35 29.50
C LEU A 481 -9.65 14.57 28.93
N LYS A 482 -10.15 15.06 27.80
CA LYS A 482 -11.33 14.49 27.14
C LYS A 482 -10.91 13.69 25.92
N MET A 483 -11.66 12.62 25.66
CA MET A 483 -11.58 11.82 24.45
C MET A 483 -12.99 11.63 23.87
N PHE A 484 -13.06 11.38 22.57
CA PHE A 484 -14.33 11.12 21.90
C PHE A 484 -14.63 9.63 21.88
N SER A 485 -15.83 9.25 22.34
CA SER A 485 -16.25 7.84 22.40
C SER A 485 -16.89 7.40 21.08
N LYS A 486 -16.88 6.09 20.81
CA LYS A 486 -17.61 5.48 19.68
C LYS A 486 -19.13 5.72 19.73
N ALA A 487 -19.66 6.13 20.88
CA ALA A 487 -21.07 6.45 21.06
C ALA A 487 -21.43 7.89 20.64
N GLY A 488 -20.46 8.68 20.16
CA GLY A 488 -20.69 10.06 19.75
C GLY A 488 -20.64 11.09 20.89
N GLU A 489 -20.16 10.69 22.07
CA GLU A 489 -20.12 11.55 23.26
C GLU A 489 -18.69 11.85 23.72
N TRP A 490 -18.49 13.06 24.24
CA TRP A 490 -17.26 13.45 24.92
C TRP A 490 -17.19 12.77 26.29
N GLN A 491 -16.13 12.00 26.50
CA GLN A 491 -15.87 11.31 27.76
C GLN A 491 -14.54 11.80 28.33
N ILE A 492 -14.47 11.92 29.64
CA ILE A 492 -13.19 12.08 30.34
C ILE A 492 -12.40 10.77 30.20
N LEU A 493 -11.07 10.85 30.20
CA LEU A 493 -10.21 9.69 29.97
C LEU A 493 -10.56 8.54 30.92
N ASN A 494 -10.75 8.84 32.22
CA ASN A 494 -11.28 8.00 33.32
C ASN A 494 -11.08 6.48 33.22
N GLN A 495 -9.95 6.08 32.64
CA GLN A 495 -9.55 4.72 32.37
C GLN A 495 -8.09 4.62 32.78
N SER A 496 -7.76 3.57 33.53
CA SER A 496 -6.39 3.31 33.97
C SER A 496 -5.49 3.09 32.75
N VAL A 497 -4.51 3.97 32.58
CA VAL A 497 -3.47 3.84 31.56
C VAL A 497 -2.46 2.82 32.07
N HIS A 498 -2.18 1.79 31.27
CA HIS A 498 -1.22 0.75 31.66
C HIS A 498 0.14 0.93 30.98
N ASP A 499 0.15 1.52 29.79
CA ASP A 499 1.40 1.82 29.07
C ASP A 499 1.21 2.99 28.09
N VAL A 500 2.32 3.56 27.62
CA VAL A 500 2.35 4.71 26.70
C VAL A 500 3.26 4.45 25.50
N ARG A 501 2.82 4.87 24.31
CA ARG A 501 3.66 4.95 23.10
C ARG A 501 4.02 6.40 22.84
N ILE A 502 5.29 6.64 22.52
CA ILE A 502 5.87 7.97 22.42
C ILE A 502 6.73 8.00 21.16
N GLU A 503 6.52 9.00 20.32
CA GLU A 503 7.35 9.31 19.15
C GLU A 503 7.80 10.77 19.27
N GLN A 504 9.12 11.00 19.31
CA GLN A 504 9.69 12.35 19.39
C GLN A 504 9.72 13.01 18.02
N LEU A 505 9.19 14.23 17.92
CA LEU A 505 9.21 15.04 16.71
C LEU A 505 10.35 16.06 16.73
N GLN A 506 10.80 16.43 15.53
CA GLN A 506 11.81 17.46 15.33
C GLN A 506 11.15 18.86 15.36
N THR A 507 11.91 19.86 15.80
CA THR A 507 11.49 21.26 15.86
C THR A 507 12.60 22.19 15.38
N ASN A 508 13.32 21.77 14.34
CA ASN A 508 14.46 22.53 13.82
C ASN A 508 14.03 23.65 12.86
N VAL A 509 12.83 23.56 12.29
CA VAL A 509 12.32 24.53 11.32
C VAL A 509 11.82 25.80 12.00
N LEU A 510 12.44 26.92 11.68
CA LEU A 510 12.12 28.25 12.25
C LEU A 510 11.43 29.21 11.27
N SER A 511 11.33 28.83 9.99
CA SER A 511 10.82 29.68 8.92
C SER A 511 9.76 28.96 8.09
N LEU A 512 8.78 29.72 7.58
CA LEU A 512 7.84 29.20 6.58
C LEU A 512 8.48 28.94 5.23
N GLU A 513 9.70 29.41 4.98
CA GLU A 513 10.50 29.08 3.79
C GLU A 513 10.66 27.55 3.61
N PHE A 514 10.49 26.79 4.70
CA PHE A 514 10.35 25.33 4.65
C PHE A 514 9.31 24.85 3.64
N PHE A 515 8.23 25.60 3.42
CA PHE A 515 7.17 25.29 2.46
C PHE A 515 7.38 25.93 1.08
N ASP A 516 8.43 26.73 0.86
CA ASP A 516 8.74 27.32 -0.47
C ASP A 516 8.95 26.24 -1.53
N ARG A 517 9.36 25.05 -1.09
CA ARG A 517 9.45 23.86 -1.94
C ARG A 517 8.13 23.46 -2.61
N LEU A 518 6.98 23.84 -2.06
CA LEU A 518 5.68 23.65 -2.73
C LEU A 518 5.58 24.48 -4.00
N PHE A 519 6.14 25.69 -3.99
CA PHE A 519 6.20 26.58 -5.15
C PHE A 519 7.31 26.12 -6.11
N ASN A 520 8.51 25.87 -5.60
CA ASN A 520 9.67 25.47 -6.40
C ASN A 520 9.45 24.17 -7.19
N ASN A 521 8.65 23.24 -6.65
CA ASN A 521 8.30 21.97 -7.29
C ASN A 521 6.94 22.00 -8.01
N GLN A 522 6.38 23.18 -8.28
CA GLN A 522 5.15 23.37 -9.06
C GLN A 522 3.89 22.66 -8.52
N ILE A 523 3.86 22.37 -7.21
CA ILE A 523 2.65 21.90 -6.50
C ILE A 523 1.65 23.06 -6.41
N VAL A 524 2.18 24.26 -6.20
CA VAL A 524 1.43 25.51 -6.13
C VAL A 524 1.92 26.45 -7.22
N ARG A 525 0.99 27.12 -7.91
CA ARG A 525 1.34 28.12 -8.93
C ARG A 525 1.95 29.36 -8.27
N GLU A 526 3.19 29.69 -8.62
CA GLU A 526 3.97 30.79 -8.02
C GLU A 526 3.23 32.13 -7.97
N GLN A 527 2.50 32.51 -9.03
CA GLN A 527 1.90 33.85 -9.13
C GLN A 527 0.55 33.97 -8.41
N SER A 528 -0.18 32.86 -8.25
CA SER A 528 -1.56 32.88 -7.72
C SER A 528 -1.72 32.17 -6.38
N GLY A 529 -0.76 31.35 -5.97
CA GLY A 529 -0.88 30.51 -4.78
C GLY A 529 -1.90 29.38 -4.92
N HIS A 530 -2.43 29.15 -6.13
CA HIS A 530 -3.40 28.09 -6.39
C HIS A 530 -2.74 26.73 -6.42
N ILE A 531 -3.35 25.78 -5.72
CA ILE A 531 -2.91 24.39 -5.68
C ILE A 531 -3.25 23.74 -7.01
N LYS A 532 -2.27 23.06 -7.60
CA LYS A 532 -2.45 22.34 -8.86
C LYS A 532 -3.37 21.13 -8.62
N LYS A 533 -4.49 21.07 -9.35
CA LYS A 533 -5.39 19.92 -9.32
C LYS A 533 -4.76 18.70 -9.97
N CYS A 534 -5.16 17.52 -9.53
CA CYS A 534 -4.77 16.25 -10.11
C CYS A 534 -5.99 15.36 -10.33
N ILE A 535 -5.77 14.19 -10.94
CA ILE A 535 -6.82 13.18 -11.06
C ILE A 535 -7.23 12.74 -9.64
N GLU A 536 -8.53 12.53 -9.44
CA GLU A 536 -9.08 12.13 -8.15
C GLU A 536 -8.59 10.71 -7.78
N GLU A 537 -7.91 10.61 -6.65
CA GLU A 537 -7.42 9.38 -6.07
C GLU A 537 -7.91 9.23 -4.63
N TYR A 538 -7.89 8.00 -4.10
CA TYR A 538 -8.39 7.69 -2.76
C TYR A 538 -7.28 7.08 -1.91
N LYS A 539 -6.94 7.73 -0.79
CA LYS A 539 -6.04 7.19 0.24
C LYS A 539 -6.79 7.15 1.57
N ASP A 540 -7.08 5.95 2.05
CA ASP A 540 -7.94 5.69 3.21
C ASP A 540 -9.32 6.37 3.08
N GLU A 541 -9.67 7.30 3.98
CA GLU A 541 -10.92 8.08 3.92
C GLU A 541 -10.76 9.46 3.24
N PHE A 542 -9.57 9.77 2.69
CA PHE A 542 -9.32 11.04 2.01
C PHE A 542 -9.49 10.92 0.50
N ILE A 543 -10.18 11.91 -0.07
CA ILE A 543 -10.19 12.20 -1.51
C ILE A 543 -9.01 13.11 -1.80
N VAL A 544 -8.12 12.66 -2.69
CA VAL A 544 -6.93 13.38 -3.16
C VAL A 544 -7.20 13.83 -4.59
N ASP A 545 -7.58 15.10 -4.76
CA ASP A 545 -7.89 15.73 -6.04
C ASP A 545 -6.91 16.85 -6.40
N ASP A 546 -5.85 17.02 -5.61
CA ASP A 546 -4.80 18.00 -5.84
C ASP A 546 -3.39 17.51 -5.47
N GLU A 547 -2.40 18.15 -6.09
CA GLU A 547 -0.99 17.80 -5.95
C GLU A 547 -0.46 18.07 -4.52
N LEU A 548 -1.13 18.94 -3.74
CA LEU A 548 -0.75 19.18 -2.35
C LEU A 548 -1.08 17.99 -1.46
N ARG A 549 -2.31 17.48 -1.52
CA ARG A 549 -2.70 16.28 -0.75
C ARG A 549 -1.95 15.06 -1.22
N LYS A 550 -1.67 14.95 -2.53
CA LYS A 550 -0.79 13.92 -3.08
C LYS A 550 0.60 13.96 -2.44
N ALA A 551 1.23 15.14 -2.40
CA ALA A 551 2.51 15.34 -1.73
C ALA A 551 2.47 15.01 -0.23
N LEU A 552 1.33 15.18 0.45
CA LEU A 552 1.21 14.94 1.88
C LEU A 552 0.92 13.47 2.25
N LEU A 553 0.15 12.75 1.44
CA LEU A 553 -0.39 11.42 1.77
C LEU A 553 0.15 10.27 0.93
N MET A 554 0.51 10.51 -0.33
CA MET A 554 0.67 9.44 -1.29
C MET A 554 2.15 9.19 -1.54
N ASP A 555 2.71 8.32 -0.71
CA ASP A 555 4.09 7.87 -0.71
C ASP A 555 4.52 7.09 -1.97
N GLU A 556 3.57 6.86 -2.88
CA GLU A 556 3.79 6.32 -4.22
C GLU A 556 4.00 7.41 -5.29
N PHE A 557 3.94 8.70 -4.98
CA PHE A 557 4.17 9.76 -5.97
C PHE A 557 5.44 10.56 -5.70
N GLU A 558 6.14 10.97 -6.76
CA GLU A 558 7.33 11.83 -6.66
C GLU A 558 7.07 13.14 -5.90
N THR A 559 5.83 13.65 -5.98
CA THR A 559 5.41 14.83 -5.20
C THR A 559 5.51 14.62 -3.70
N TYR A 560 5.51 13.38 -3.21
CA TYR A 560 5.76 13.06 -1.81
C TYR A 560 7.20 13.38 -1.42
N ASP A 561 8.17 13.11 -2.28
CA ASP A 561 9.58 13.25 -1.96
C ASP A 561 10.07 14.71 -1.89
N ILE A 562 9.20 15.69 -2.18
CA ILE A 562 9.50 17.11 -1.95
C ILE A 562 9.80 17.39 -0.46
N PHE A 563 9.21 16.61 0.45
CA PHE A 563 9.57 16.62 1.88
C PHE A 563 10.30 15.31 2.21
N SER A 564 11.55 15.42 2.66
CA SER A 564 12.36 14.26 3.08
C SER A 564 11.80 13.58 4.34
N ASP A 565 12.27 12.38 4.65
CA ASP A 565 11.89 11.66 5.88
C ASP A 565 12.19 12.46 7.16
N ASN A 566 13.22 13.32 7.16
CA ASN A 566 13.49 14.22 8.29
C ASN A 566 12.51 15.40 8.32
N ASP A 567 12.23 16.02 7.16
CA ASP A 567 11.24 17.09 7.06
C ASP A 567 9.86 16.62 7.54
N ARG A 568 9.51 15.36 7.25
CA ARG A 568 8.24 14.73 7.65
C ARG A 568 8.14 14.44 9.14
N LYS A 569 9.27 14.42 9.86
CA LYS A 569 9.33 14.32 11.34
C LYS A 569 9.27 15.69 12.02
N GLU A 570 9.29 16.79 11.27
CA GLU A 570 9.16 18.14 11.82
C GLU A 570 7.72 18.38 12.30
N PHE A 571 7.57 18.95 13.50
CA PHE A 571 6.25 19.23 14.07
C PHE A 571 5.43 20.20 13.22
N ILE A 572 6.08 21.20 12.61
CA ILE A 572 5.39 22.16 11.73
C ILE A 572 4.81 21.48 10.49
N PHE A 573 5.48 20.44 9.97
CA PHE A 573 4.99 19.64 8.86
C PHE A 573 3.74 18.86 9.26
N HIS A 574 3.74 18.23 10.44
CA HIS A 574 2.56 17.52 10.94
C HIS A 574 1.35 18.43 11.09
N LEU A 575 1.51 19.64 11.66
CA LEU A 575 0.41 20.60 11.76
C LEU A 575 -0.14 20.97 10.38
N PHE A 576 0.73 21.33 9.45
CA PHE A 576 0.35 21.66 8.08
C PHE A 576 -0.39 20.50 7.40
N LYS A 577 0.14 19.29 7.50
CA LYS A 577 -0.48 18.07 6.96
C LYS A 577 -1.90 17.90 7.51
N HIS A 578 -2.07 17.97 8.82
CA HIS A 578 -3.38 17.79 9.45
C HIS A 578 -4.40 18.82 8.99
N PHE A 579 -3.99 20.08 8.79
CA PHE A 579 -4.89 21.15 8.35
C PHE A 579 -5.27 21.04 6.87
N CYS A 580 -4.34 20.61 6.01
CA CYS A 580 -4.61 20.37 4.59
C CYS A 580 -5.60 19.21 4.36
N LEU A 581 -5.57 18.22 5.25
CA LEU A 581 -6.43 17.03 5.21
C LEU A 581 -7.79 17.27 5.87
N GLY A 582 -7.82 17.99 6.99
CA GLY A 582 -9.04 18.33 7.72
C GLY A 582 -9.80 17.11 8.27
N GLY A 583 -11.08 17.32 8.59
CA GLY A 583 -12.00 16.33 9.14
C GLY A 583 -12.98 15.73 8.10
N GLN A 584 -13.92 14.91 8.58
CA GLN A 584 -14.86 14.16 7.74
C GLN A 584 -15.70 14.98 6.74
N VAL A 585 -16.00 16.24 7.06
CA VAL A 585 -16.78 17.16 6.22
C VAL A 585 -15.92 18.31 5.68
N CYS A 586 -14.63 18.06 5.48
CA CYS A 586 -13.67 19.06 5.04
C CYS A 586 -14.04 19.61 3.66
N GLN A 587 -14.15 20.93 3.56
CA GLN A 587 -14.18 21.67 2.31
C GLN A 587 -12.82 22.28 2.08
N TYR A 588 -12.13 21.78 1.07
CA TYR A 588 -10.76 22.18 0.77
C TYR A 588 -10.66 23.61 0.23
N GLU A 589 -9.51 24.24 0.48
CA GLU A 589 -9.08 25.46 -0.21
C GLU A 589 -8.41 25.13 -1.54
N ASP A 590 -8.65 25.98 -2.54
CA ASP A 590 -7.96 25.93 -3.84
C ASP A 590 -6.63 26.70 -3.84
N ALA A 591 -6.31 27.41 -2.74
CA ALA A 591 -5.06 28.14 -2.56
C ALA A 591 -4.34 27.67 -1.29
N VAL A 592 -3.01 27.67 -1.30
CA VAL A 592 -2.19 27.13 -0.19
C VAL A 592 -2.10 28.09 1.00
N GLN A 593 -2.25 29.39 0.76
CA GLN A 593 -1.98 30.44 1.76
C GLN A 593 -2.78 30.29 3.06
N PRO A 594 -4.10 29.98 3.05
CA PRO A 594 -4.85 29.78 4.29
C PRO A 594 -4.28 28.67 5.18
N TYR A 595 -3.77 27.58 4.59
CA TYR A 595 -3.13 26.50 5.36
C TYR A 595 -1.82 26.97 5.99
N LEU A 596 -1.00 27.73 5.25
CA LEU A 596 0.27 28.28 5.76
C LEU A 596 0.04 29.28 6.90
N ASP A 597 -0.96 30.16 6.76
CA ASP A 597 -1.31 31.16 7.77
C ASP A 597 -1.80 30.51 9.06
N VAL A 598 -2.71 29.52 8.95
CA VAL A 598 -3.18 28.76 10.11
C VAL A 598 -2.03 27.98 10.76
N THR A 599 -1.22 27.27 9.97
CA THR A 599 -0.04 26.54 10.46
C THR A 599 0.90 27.44 11.25
N LYS A 600 1.24 28.61 10.70
CA LYS A 600 2.09 29.61 11.37
C LYS A 600 1.48 30.12 12.66
N SER A 601 0.18 30.43 12.66
CA SER A 601 -0.51 30.94 13.85
C SER A 601 -0.55 29.91 14.97
N VAL A 602 -0.88 28.65 14.66
CA VAL A 602 -0.93 27.55 15.63
C VAL A 602 0.47 27.19 16.15
N TYR A 603 1.45 27.08 15.25
CA TYR A 603 2.83 26.76 15.66
C TYR A 603 3.38 27.81 16.63
N LYS A 604 3.15 29.10 16.37
CA LYS A 604 3.57 30.20 17.26
C LYS A 604 2.87 30.22 18.62
N ASP A 605 1.63 29.74 18.69
CA ASP A 605 0.85 29.72 19.93
C ASP A 605 1.24 28.52 20.84
N LEU A 606 1.78 27.45 20.22
CA LEU A 606 2.17 26.21 20.90
C LEU A 606 3.65 26.18 21.30
N ILE A 607 4.56 26.67 20.47
CA ILE A 607 6.01 26.50 20.65
C ILE A 607 6.64 27.71 21.33
N SER A 608 7.47 27.47 22.36
CA SER A 608 8.34 28.49 22.94
C SER A 608 9.71 28.49 22.26
N VAL A 609 10.19 29.69 21.90
CA VAL A 609 11.54 29.92 21.38
C VAL A 609 12.36 30.77 22.34
N GLN A 610 13.67 30.56 22.36
CA GLN A 610 14.62 31.36 23.11
C GLN A 610 15.73 31.84 22.20
N LYS A 611 16.16 33.09 22.43
CA LYS A 611 17.32 33.66 21.78
C LYS A 611 18.54 33.42 22.67
N ASP A 612 19.54 32.75 22.12
CA ASP A 612 20.83 32.59 22.77
C ASP A 612 21.50 33.97 22.91
N ALA A 613 21.93 34.30 24.12
CA ALA A 613 22.55 35.58 24.44
C ALA A 613 23.91 35.76 23.77
N GLU A 614 24.66 34.67 23.56
CA GLU A 614 26.01 34.68 23.00
C GLU A 614 25.98 34.62 21.47
N THR A 615 25.26 33.64 20.91
CA THR A 615 25.23 33.43 19.45
C THR A 615 24.19 34.28 18.73
N GLN A 616 23.28 34.94 19.45
CA GLN A 616 22.13 35.67 18.92
C GLN A 616 21.18 34.82 18.05
N THR A 617 21.38 33.49 18.01
CA THR A 617 20.54 32.55 17.27
C THR A 617 19.31 32.16 18.09
N ILE A 618 18.19 31.91 17.41
CA ILE A 618 16.94 31.50 18.02
C ILE A 618 16.86 29.98 17.96
N HIS A 619 16.55 29.33 19.07
CA HIS A 619 16.27 27.90 19.13
C HIS A 619 14.92 27.61 19.80
N VAL A 620 14.29 26.51 19.41
CA VAL A 620 13.09 26.01 20.05
C VAL A 620 13.46 25.38 21.39
N VAL A 621 12.75 25.76 22.46
CA VAL A 621 12.96 25.24 23.82
C VAL A 621 12.01 24.08 24.12
N SER A 622 10.92 23.98 23.37
CA SER A 622 9.84 23.04 23.66
C SER A 622 9.98 21.73 22.89
N PRO A 623 10.43 20.62 23.51
CA PRO A 623 10.37 19.32 22.87
C PRO A 623 8.92 18.88 22.66
N VAL A 624 8.68 18.19 21.54
CA VAL A 624 7.35 17.77 21.10
C VAL A 624 7.32 16.25 20.93
N PHE A 625 6.30 15.62 21.50
CA PHE A 625 6.11 14.18 21.46
C PHE A 625 4.70 13.85 20.96
N LYS A 626 4.59 12.97 19.97
CA LYS A 626 3.33 12.30 19.65
C LYS A 626 3.09 11.21 20.67
N ILE A 627 1.91 11.20 21.27
CA ILE A 627 1.59 10.31 22.41
C ILE A 627 0.35 9.45 22.12
N GLU A 628 0.41 8.19 22.54
CA GLU A 628 -0.74 7.29 22.57
C GLU A 628 -0.79 6.56 23.93
N ALA A 629 -2.00 6.40 24.50
CA ALA A 629 -2.19 5.66 25.74
C ALA A 629 -2.78 4.26 25.48
N LEU A 630 -2.23 3.26 26.17
CA LEU A 630 -2.58 1.85 26.04
C LEU A 630 -3.25 1.32 27.31
N ASN A 631 -4.24 0.45 27.12
CA ASN A 631 -4.92 -0.24 28.23
C ASN A 631 -4.15 -1.50 28.68
N ASP A 632 -4.70 -2.21 29.67
CA ASP A 632 -4.21 -3.48 30.24
C ASP A 632 -3.94 -4.57 29.19
N LYS A 633 -4.62 -4.51 28.05
CA LYS A 633 -4.47 -5.45 26.92
C LYS A 633 -3.50 -4.95 25.84
N GLY A 634 -2.75 -3.89 26.10
CA GLY A 634 -1.83 -3.27 25.14
C GLY A 634 -2.52 -2.60 23.95
N LYS A 635 -3.84 -2.36 24.01
CA LYS A 635 -4.60 -1.71 22.94
C LYS A 635 -4.68 -0.21 23.18
N LYS A 636 -4.45 0.55 22.10
CA LYS A 636 -4.62 2.01 22.10
C LYS A 636 -6.06 2.39 22.41
N PHE A 637 -6.21 3.38 23.28
CA PHE A 637 -7.51 4.01 23.52
C PHE A 637 -7.49 5.54 23.48
N TYR A 638 -6.32 6.17 23.63
CA TYR A 638 -6.14 7.62 23.48
C TYR A 638 -5.12 7.92 22.37
N PRO A 639 -5.33 8.94 21.50
CA PRO A 639 -6.49 9.84 21.45
C PRO A 639 -7.80 9.12 21.03
N SER A 640 -7.70 8.14 20.13
CA SER A 640 -8.83 7.32 19.73
C SER A 640 -8.51 5.82 19.83
N ARG A 641 -9.56 5.00 19.86
CA ARG A 641 -9.48 3.53 19.78
C ARG A 641 -9.23 3.05 18.34
N THR A 642 -9.40 3.93 17.35
CA THR A 642 -9.10 3.69 15.94
C THR A 642 -7.69 4.17 15.60
N ALA A 643 -7.05 3.50 14.64
CA ALA A 643 -5.82 3.96 14.04
C ALA A 643 -6.18 4.75 12.78
N PHE A 644 -6.35 6.06 12.93
CA PHE A 644 -6.63 6.97 11.82
C PHE A 644 -5.68 8.18 11.88
N GLU A 645 -5.23 8.66 10.72
CA GLU A 645 -4.19 9.70 10.61
C GLU A 645 -4.58 11.00 11.36
N GLN A 646 -5.86 11.37 11.33
CA GLN A 646 -6.39 12.57 11.99
C GLN A 646 -6.73 12.38 13.48
N ASP A 647 -6.65 11.16 14.01
CA ASP A 647 -6.76 10.89 15.45
C ASP A 647 -5.38 11.03 16.10
N PHE A 648 -4.95 12.26 16.38
CA PHE A 648 -3.61 12.56 16.91
C PHE A 648 -3.64 13.26 18.26
N ALA A 649 -2.56 13.07 19.03
CA ALA A 649 -2.27 13.83 20.24
C ALA A 649 -0.77 14.15 20.31
N TYR A 650 -0.44 15.43 20.44
CA TYR A 650 0.91 15.94 20.61
C TYR A 650 1.04 16.58 21.99
N MET A 651 2.08 16.18 22.72
CA MET A 651 2.51 16.77 23.97
C MET A 651 3.69 17.70 23.72
N ILE A 652 3.50 18.98 23.99
CA ILE A 652 4.52 20.03 23.89
C ILE A 652 4.92 20.40 25.31
N ILE A 653 6.18 20.17 25.68
CA ILE A 653 6.68 20.43 27.02
C ILE A 653 7.51 21.72 26.98
N ASP A 654 7.30 22.65 27.91
CA ASP A 654 8.15 23.81 28.15
C ASP A 654 8.89 23.59 29.48
N PRO A 655 10.16 23.13 29.46
CA PRO A 655 10.90 22.82 30.69
C PRO A 655 11.14 24.05 31.57
N ILE A 656 11.23 25.24 30.97
CA ILE A 656 11.56 26.49 31.67
C ILE A 656 10.32 27.02 32.38
N LYS A 657 9.19 27.12 31.66
CA LYS A 657 7.92 27.58 32.24
C LYS A 657 7.21 26.49 33.04
N ARG A 658 7.68 25.24 32.96
CA ARG A 658 7.07 24.04 33.55
C ARG A 658 5.64 23.82 33.11
N HIS A 659 5.40 24.05 31.83
CA HIS A 659 4.09 23.89 31.21
C HIS A 659 4.10 22.70 30.27
N VAL A 660 2.98 22.01 30.17
CA VAL A 660 2.74 21.01 29.13
C VAL A 660 1.44 21.33 28.41
N ILE A 661 1.48 21.34 27.08
CA ILE A 661 0.32 21.56 26.22
C ILE A 661 0.02 20.25 25.50
N ILE A 662 -1.24 19.81 25.56
CA ILE A 662 -1.76 18.66 24.82
C ILE A 662 -2.61 19.19 23.68
N LEU A 663 -2.08 19.14 22.46
CA LEU A 663 -2.85 19.36 21.24
C LEU A 663 -3.43 18.01 20.79
N SER A 664 -4.74 17.89 20.71
CA SER A 664 -5.41 16.66 20.27
C SER A 664 -6.46 16.94 19.21
N ASN A 665 -6.69 15.98 18.33
CA ASN A 665 -7.77 15.99 17.36
C ASN A 665 -8.42 14.60 17.27
N PHE A 666 -9.71 14.58 16.99
CA PHE A 666 -10.51 13.37 16.87
C PHE A 666 -11.30 13.46 15.57
N TYR A 667 -11.10 12.51 14.65
CA TYR A 667 -11.69 12.56 13.32
C TYR A 667 -13.20 12.30 13.36
N GLU A 668 -13.62 11.27 14.09
CA GLU A 668 -15.02 11.01 14.44
C GLU A 668 -15.44 12.00 15.54
N GLY A 669 -16.49 12.79 15.28
CA GLY A 669 -16.98 13.84 16.18
C GLY A 669 -18.34 14.34 15.71
N PRO A 670 -19.17 14.98 16.57
CA PRO A 670 -20.49 15.42 16.17
C PRO A 670 -20.33 16.42 15.02
N SER A 671 -21.02 16.18 13.90
CA SER A 671 -21.19 17.18 12.87
C SER A 671 -22.04 18.30 13.47
N PHE A 672 -21.47 19.51 13.54
CA PHE A 672 -22.17 20.71 14.02
C PHE A 672 -23.27 21.11 13.01
N PHE A 673 -24.35 20.34 12.99
CA PHE A 673 -25.69 20.79 12.64
C PHE A 673 -26.55 20.69 13.91
N GLU A 674 -26.11 21.38 14.97
CA GLU A 674 -26.96 21.85 16.06
C GLU A 674 -26.75 23.36 16.24
#